data_AF-A0A813KLK8-F1
#
_entry.id   AF-A0A813KLK8-F1
#
_cell.length_a   1.000
_cell.length_b   1.000
_cell.length_c   1.000
_cell.angle_alpha   90.00
_cell.angle_beta   90.00
_cell.angle_gamma   90.00
#
_symmetry.space_group_name_H-M   'P 1'
#
loop_
_entity.id
_entity.type
_entity.pdbx_description
1 polymer ?
#
loop_
_entity_poly.entity_id
_entity_poly.type
_entity_poly.pdbx_seq_one_letter_code
_entity_poly.pdbx_strand_id
1 'polypeptide(L)'
;MAEALGGEACDFAGSGSSVSSSDSLPDLEPVILPPDEEGEESFLFGPVAGPHLLRLSASQVSSSSLVGCPWDASGSDNRIDASRREPSIYDIAQGQRHEDDEVGCESRRLLSQPCNDDICEKELGYPCWPDEMKDPDYFRKELLRMRNDPRHNPNIGKSMEDQEFWNVAARLPWAKVLLRKEQFWTERRNSWLQQYSAVLRGNRGRKQLAQILEDECSVELRRLVAPVLQYRVVEQLMLNILEESMELGLNFQEFLGSPGTGGPELLAELQVTCRRLTSVPGSSSGQANSLRMAALMQEELDGRLNEAKLAAAKEREAQLRHRPRTIIDIAGLKVALDFGEKCKQDGFAEWKLGNWEEALISWSQGDNTLRRFRAAASCDTENNLLRELHGATLRNLAQAALQLDRYGQALDAADRAIELGEPGELAGGFGSAEAAVSTLHVDVKAWYRRCKALEGLGRLGEAAGCLRHIEEASVGRPDGERLRRDCDRCRQHLQRLILRQSLEQGRMLRRGLRCGVFGSSRGAQPAEPEAQAPEVLSLDCGDARLLRPEASADGEIKGPAQDTGPANESCQPPQGAADRSPDETAAGGPRITRDGAWDLLYNLEAAYTEPSFVQRVDKLSRDLQFRAEDFAPRLAAVALEAQRPILQKWGFEDSVAGAQGMRAALQEHTRSPLGLGNPKLKELADKVSRGLYGSPELQMYDRVRLLVDRSHV
;
A
#
# COMPACT_ATOMS: atom_id res chain seq x y z
N MET A 1 33.64 0.75 17.41
CA MET A 1 34.10 -0.63 17.14
C MET A 1 35.64 -0.79 17.11
N ALA A 2 36.45 0.28 17.09
CA ALA A 2 37.92 0.16 17.04
C ALA A 2 38.65 0.21 18.41
N GLU A 3 37.96 0.37 19.54
CA GLU A 3 38.58 0.48 20.88
C GLU A 3 38.41 -0.77 21.77
N ALA A 4 37.83 -1.86 21.26
CA ALA A 4 37.53 -3.05 22.07
C ALA A 4 38.55 -4.21 21.95
N LEU A 5 39.70 -4.00 21.30
CA LEU A 5 40.70 -5.05 21.08
C LEU A 5 42.02 -4.70 21.75
N GLY A 6 42.01 -4.72 23.08
CA GLY A 6 43.21 -4.78 23.91
C GLY A 6 43.62 -6.22 24.13
N GLY A 7 44.76 -6.58 23.53
CA GLY A 7 45.78 -7.50 24.04
C GLY A 7 45.35 -8.88 24.57
N GLU A 8 45.66 -9.92 23.80
CA GLU A 8 46.27 -11.13 24.35
C GLU A 8 47.11 -11.81 23.27
N ALA A 9 48.43 -11.79 23.48
CA ALA A 9 49.39 -12.56 22.72
C ALA A 9 49.41 -13.98 23.29
N CYS A 10 49.19 -14.97 22.44
CA CYS A 10 49.51 -16.36 22.75
C CYS A 10 50.17 -16.98 21.51
N ASP A 11 51.47 -17.26 21.67
CA ASP A 11 52.26 -18.13 20.83
C ASP A 11 51.58 -19.50 20.69
N PHE A 12 51.48 -20.03 19.47
CA PHE A 12 51.41 -21.48 19.32
C PHE A 12 52.18 -21.95 18.09
N ALA A 13 53.21 -22.74 18.38
CA ALA A 13 54.08 -23.41 17.45
C ALA A 13 53.33 -24.46 16.62
N GLY A 14 53.81 -24.65 15.39
CA GLY A 14 53.31 -25.64 14.47
C GLY A 14 53.56 -27.08 14.93
N SER A 15 52.64 -27.95 14.54
CA SER A 15 52.94 -29.35 14.25
C SER A 15 51.90 -29.86 13.26
N GLY A 16 52.40 -30.32 12.11
CA GLY A 16 51.58 -31.01 11.12
C GLY A 16 51.27 -32.43 11.58
N SER A 17 50.07 -32.89 11.27
CA SER A 17 49.81 -34.31 11.10
C SER A 17 48.67 -34.50 10.11
N SER A 18 48.98 -35.24 9.05
CA SER A 18 48.05 -35.77 8.07
C SER A 18 47.32 -36.95 8.68
N VAL A 19 45.99 -36.89 8.73
CA VAL A 19 45.14 -38.06 8.99
C VAL A 19 44.04 -38.10 7.94
N SER A 20 44.14 -39.11 7.09
CA SER A 20 43.11 -39.60 6.19
C SER A 20 42.10 -40.43 6.98
N SER A 21 40.84 -40.03 6.99
CA SER A 21 39.74 -40.91 7.40
C SER A 21 38.52 -40.63 6.53
N SER A 22 38.17 -41.63 5.74
CA SER A 22 36.90 -41.84 5.07
C SER A 22 35.85 -42.21 6.11
N ASP A 23 34.77 -41.43 6.20
CA ASP A 23 33.56 -41.84 6.92
C ASP A 23 32.31 -41.50 6.10
N SER A 24 31.45 -42.51 6.04
CA SER A 24 30.24 -42.63 5.24
C SER A 24 29.08 -41.83 5.86
N LEU A 25 28.39 -41.05 5.05
CA LEU A 25 27.15 -40.36 5.42
C LEU A 25 25.92 -41.25 5.18
N PRO A 26 24.86 -41.15 6.00
CA PRO A 26 23.64 -41.94 5.85
C PRO A 26 22.69 -41.34 4.79
N ASP A 27 21.97 -42.25 4.12
CA ASP A 27 20.92 -41.98 3.15
C ASP A 27 19.81 -41.08 3.70
N LEU A 28 19.51 -40.00 2.97
CA LEU A 28 18.33 -39.17 3.17
C LEU A 28 17.40 -39.33 1.95
N GLU A 29 16.12 -39.60 2.24
CA GLU A 29 15.04 -39.81 1.28
C GLU A 29 14.75 -38.55 0.42
N PRO A 30 14.32 -38.72 -0.84
CA PRO A 30 14.09 -37.60 -1.76
C PRO A 30 12.77 -36.88 -1.48
N VAL A 31 12.86 -35.59 -1.16
CA VAL A 31 11.75 -34.64 -1.20
C VAL A 31 11.43 -34.32 -2.67
N ILE A 32 10.19 -34.57 -3.08
CA ILE A 32 9.67 -34.26 -4.42
C ILE A 32 9.51 -32.73 -4.55
N LEU A 33 10.38 -32.10 -5.36
CA LEU A 33 10.23 -30.74 -5.85
C LEU A 33 9.84 -30.75 -7.35
N PRO A 34 9.08 -29.75 -7.84
CA PRO A 34 8.66 -29.69 -9.24
C PRO A 34 9.84 -29.35 -10.17
N PRO A 35 9.85 -29.88 -11.42
CA PRO A 35 10.91 -29.61 -12.39
C PRO A 35 10.68 -28.28 -13.11
N ASP A 36 11.74 -27.50 -13.28
CA ASP A 36 12.06 -26.70 -14.47
C ASP A 36 13.33 -25.85 -14.17
N GLU A 37 14.51 -26.47 -14.27
CA GLU A 37 15.79 -25.79 -14.54
C GLU A 37 16.38 -26.40 -15.81
N GLU A 38 16.40 -25.66 -16.92
CA GLU A 38 17.26 -25.96 -18.06
C GLU A 38 18.29 -24.83 -18.21
N GLY A 39 19.54 -25.22 -17.92
CA GLY A 39 20.81 -24.80 -18.53
C GLY A 39 21.06 -23.33 -18.86
N GLU A 40 21.97 -22.70 -18.10
CA GLU A 40 22.83 -21.64 -18.63
C GLU A 40 24.30 -22.06 -18.49
N GLU A 41 25.02 -22.00 -19.61
CA GLU A 41 26.44 -22.32 -19.78
C GLU A 41 27.31 -21.34 -18.97
N SER A 42 28.17 -21.90 -18.11
CA SER A 42 29.17 -21.14 -17.36
C SER A 42 30.32 -20.69 -18.27
N PHE A 43 30.36 -19.41 -18.64
CA PHE A 43 31.55 -18.78 -19.21
C PHE A 43 32.52 -18.39 -18.09
N LEU A 44 33.68 -19.06 -18.04
CA LEU A 44 34.80 -18.73 -17.17
C LEU A 44 35.60 -17.56 -17.75
N PHE A 45 35.58 -16.40 -17.10
CA PHE A 45 36.57 -15.33 -17.33
C PHE A 45 37.61 -15.34 -16.19
N GLY A 46 38.89 -15.46 -16.56
CA GLY A 46 40.03 -15.34 -15.66
C GLY A 46 40.36 -13.89 -15.30
N PRO A 47 41.20 -13.65 -14.27
CA PRO A 47 41.43 -12.31 -13.74
C PRO A 47 42.37 -11.50 -14.65
N VAL A 48 41.92 -10.32 -15.06
CA VAL A 48 42.75 -9.33 -15.77
C VAL A 48 43.06 -8.17 -14.83
N ALA A 49 44.35 -7.89 -14.68
CA ALA A 49 44.90 -6.84 -13.82
C ALA A 49 44.35 -5.44 -14.16
N GLY A 50 43.90 -4.72 -13.13
CA GLY A 50 43.43 -3.34 -13.24
C GLY A 50 44.57 -2.31 -13.16
N PRO A 51 44.46 -1.15 -13.86
CA PRO A 51 45.40 -0.05 -13.70
C PRO A 51 45.00 0.89 -12.55
N HIS A 52 46.03 1.40 -11.87
CA HIS A 52 45.97 2.46 -10.86
C HIS A 52 45.38 3.77 -11.40
N LEU A 53 44.36 4.36 -10.75
CA LEU A 53 44.07 5.78 -10.87
C LEU A 53 43.49 6.41 -9.58
N LEU A 54 44.26 7.38 -9.08
CA LEU A 54 43.95 8.67 -8.44
C LEU A 54 42.91 8.76 -7.30
N ARG A 55 43.49 8.87 -6.10
CA ARG A 55 42.94 9.34 -4.83
C ARG A 55 42.50 10.81 -4.93
N LEU A 56 41.20 11.09 -4.84
CA LEU A 56 40.69 12.45 -4.59
C LEU A 56 40.86 12.78 -3.11
N SER A 57 41.73 13.76 -2.81
CA SER A 57 41.91 14.34 -1.50
C SER A 57 40.73 15.26 -1.16
N ALA A 58 40.19 15.10 0.06
CA ALA A 58 39.25 16.03 0.65
C ALA A 58 39.92 17.41 0.82
N SER A 59 39.42 18.41 0.12
CA SER A 59 39.79 19.81 0.30
C SER A 59 39.11 20.35 1.57
N GLN A 60 39.96 20.86 2.46
CA GLN A 60 39.62 21.64 3.64
C GLN A 60 38.79 22.87 3.23
N VAL A 61 37.61 23.04 3.84
CA VAL A 61 36.92 24.34 3.84
C VAL A 61 37.47 25.15 5.00
N SER A 62 38.38 26.07 4.67
CA SER A 62 38.88 27.10 5.57
C SER A 62 37.74 28.00 6.05
N SER A 63 37.67 28.14 7.37
CA SER A 63 36.98 29.20 8.09
C SER A 63 37.59 30.55 7.74
N SER A 64 36.87 31.36 6.97
CA SER A 64 37.20 32.77 6.71
C SER A 64 36.35 33.67 7.60
N SER A 65 37.04 34.32 8.53
CA SER A 65 36.62 35.42 9.38
C SER A 65 35.96 36.55 8.60
N LEU A 66 34.74 36.94 8.98
CA LEU A 66 34.12 38.20 8.56
C LEU A 66 34.12 39.20 9.74
N VAL A 67 35.07 40.12 9.62
CA VAL A 67 35.06 41.54 9.97
C VAL A 67 33.82 42.02 10.75
N GLY A 68 34.07 42.43 12.00
CA GLY A 68 33.14 43.20 12.80
C GLY A 68 33.05 44.66 12.34
N CYS A 69 31.85 45.22 12.45
CA CYS A 69 31.63 46.66 12.50
C CYS A 69 30.74 46.98 13.72
N PRO A 70 31.01 48.10 14.41
CA PRO A 70 30.41 48.44 15.69
C PRO A 70 29.08 49.18 15.49
N TRP A 71 28.12 48.95 16.38
CA TRP A 71 26.98 49.86 16.52
C TRP A 71 27.07 50.56 17.86
N ASP A 72 27.22 51.88 17.75
CA ASP A 72 27.31 52.85 18.82
C ASP A 72 26.07 52.84 19.71
N ALA A 73 26.35 52.87 21.01
CA ALA A 73 25.42 53.30 22.02
C ALA A 73 25.24 54.82 21.91
N SER A 74 24.04 55.27 21.54
CA SER A 74 23.58 56.61 21.87
C SER A 74 22.17 56.53 22.43
N GLY A 75 22.08 56.72 23.74
CA GLY A 75 20.82 56.92 24.43
C GLY A 75 20.21 58.26 24.01
N SER A 76 18.93 58.24 23.69
CA SER A 76 18.07 59.40 23.83
C SER A 76 16.77 58.96 24.49
N ASP A 77 16.59 59.42 25.72
CA ASP A 77 15.34 59.37 26.46
C ASP A 77 14.29 60.17 25.70
N ASN A 78 13.34 59.47 25.08
CA ASN A 78 12.05 60.05 24.69
C ASN A 78 10.94 59.20 25.27
N ARG A 79 10.55 59.58 26.50
CA ARG A 79 9.40 59.08 27.23
C ARG A 79 8.14 59.69 26.58
N ILE A 80 7.66 59.03 25.52
CA ILE A 80 6.36 59.34 24.89
C ILE A 80 5.29 58.45 25.53
N ASP A 81 4.20 59.10 25.90
CA ASP A 81 2.99 58.57 26.53
C ASP A 81 2.48 57.29 25.85
N ALA A 82 2.43 56.18 26.60
CA ALA A 82 2.02 54.86 26.15
C ALA A 82 0.51 54.60 26.30
N SER A 83 -0.32 55.64 26.17
CA SER A 83 -1.78 55.50 26.17
C SER A 83 -2.33 55.78 24.77
N ARG A 84 -2.75 54.72 24.08
CA ARG A 84 -3.29 54.65 22.68
C ARG A 84 -2.28 54.27 21.58
N ARG A 85 -1.59 53.13 21.71
CA ARG A 85 -1.25 52.35 20.50
C ARG A 85 -2.46 51.49 20.16
N GLU A 86 -3.05 51.73 18.99
CA GLU A 86 -3.94 50.75 18.39
C GLU A 86 -3.14 49.45 18.24
N PRO A 87 -3.71 48.28 18.63
CA PRO A 87 -3.01 47.01 18.50
C PRO A 87 -2.60 46.83 17.05
N SER A 88 -1.33 46.49 16.81
CA SER A 88 -0.89 46.10 15.46
C SER A 88 -1.75 44.94 14.99
N ILE A 89 -2.02 44.85 13.69
CA ILE A 89 -2.68 43.67 13.08
C ILE A 89 -2.01 42.36 13.54
N TYR A 90 -0.71 42.42 13.86
CA TYR A 90 0.06 41.31 14.42
C TYR A 90 -0.39 40.88 15.82
N ASP A 91 -0.72 41.81 16.71
CA ASP A 91 -1.13 41.53 18.10
C ASP A 91 -2.53 40.88 18.16
N ILE A 92 -3.42 41.27 17.25
CA ILE A 92 -4.77 40.71 17.14
C ILE A 92 -4.71 39.25 16.67
N ALA A 93 -3.78 38.91 15.78
CA ALA A 93 -3.66 37.56 15.21
C ALA A 93 -3.02 36.52 16.16
N GLN A 94 -2.23 36.94 17.15
CA GLN A 94 -1.57 36.01 18.08
C GLN A 94 -2.38 35.73 19.36
N GLY A 95 -3.29 36.62 19.77
CA GLY A 95 -4.00 36.51 21.05
C GLY A 95 -5.03 35.38 21.16
N GLN A 96 -5.47 34.75 20.07
CA GLN A 96 -6.57 33.77 20.08
C GLN A 96 -6.15 32.29 20.00
N ARG A 97 -4.85 31.96 19.95
CA ARG A 97 -4.39 30.55 19.79
C ARG A 97 -4.16 29.78 21.10
N HIS A 98 -4.49 30.36 22.25
CA HIS A 98 -4.06 29.82 23.55
C HIS A 98 -4.98 28.72 24.13
N GLU A 99 -6.15 28.46 23.53
CA GLU A 99 -7.14 27.50 24.07
C GLU A 99 -7.15 26.12 23.36
N ASP A 100 -6.46 25.94 22.23
CA ASP A 100 -6.36 24.65 21.51
C ASP A 100 -5.23 23.73 22.02
N ASP A 101 -4.52 24.12 23.09
CA ASP A 101 -3.30 23.44 23.57
C ASP A 101 -3.55 22.14 24.37
N GLU A 102 -4.79 21.84 24.79
CA GLU A 102 -5.06 20.64 25.62
C GLU A 102 -5.07 19.33 24.80
N VAL A 103 -5.49 19.35 23.54
CA VAL A 103 -5.51 18.15 22.67
C VAL A 103 -4.10 17.80 22.14
N GLY A 104 -3.15 18.74 22.20
CA GLY A 104 -1.74 18.53 21.83
C GLY A 104 -0.88 17.85 22.92
N CYS A 105 -1.41 17.62 24.11
CA CYS A 105 -0.61 17.20 25.26
C CYS A 105 -0.14 15.73 25.16
N GLU A 106 -0.93 14.82 24.61
CA GLU A 106 -0.52 13.41 24.40
C GLU A 106 0.57 13.26 23.34
N SER A 107 0.45 13.98 22.22
CA SER A 107 1.48 14.00 21.16
C SER A 107 2.81 14.57 21.65
N ARG A 108 2.79 15.58 22.53
CA ARG A 108 4.01 16.07 23.21
C ARG A 108 4.58 15.04 24.17
N ARG A 109 3.74 14.27 24.86
CA ARG A 109 4.19 13.22 25.79
C ARG A 109 4.92 12.09 25.07
N LEU A 110 4.41 11.65 23.91
CA LEU A 110 5.04 10.63 23.07
C LEU A 110 6.41 11.07 22.52
N LEU A 111 6.58 12.37 22.22
CA LEU A 111 7.87 12.92 21.80
C LEU A 111 8.90 13.07 22.94
N SER A 112 8.47 12.97 24.20
CA SER A 112 9.31 13.15 25.38
C SER A 112 9.82 11.85 26.01
N GLN A 113 9.27 10.69 25.63
CA GLN A 113 9.79 9.39 26.06
C GLN A 113 10.91 8.94 25.11
N PRO A 114 11.98 8.29 25.61
CA PRO A 114 12.93 7.62 24.73
C PRO A 114 12.14 6.63 23.86
N CYS A 115 12.10 6.87 22.54
CA CYS A 115 11.35 6.05 21.59
C CYS A 115 11.88 4.62 21.72
N ASN A 116 11.05 3.71 22.22
CA ASN A 116 11.37 2.29 22.24
C ASN A 116 11.47 1.83 20.77
N ASP A 117 12.58 1.20 20.39
CA ASP A 117 12.83 0.76 19.01
C ASP A 117 11.66 -0.06 18.45
N ASP A 118 11.02 -0.91 19.26
CA ASP A 118 9.86 -1.71 18.84
C ASP A 118 8.64 -0.85 18.49
N ILE A 119 8.45 0.29 19.17
CA ILE A 119 7.36 1.25 18.88
C ILE A 119 7.70 1.99 17.60
N CYS A 120 8.95 2.44 17.43
CA CYS A 120 9.34 3.13 16.21
C CYS A 120 9.26 2.18 14.99
N GLU A 121 9.60 0.89 15.15
CA GLU A 121 9.41 -0.16 14.14
C GLU A 121 7.95 -0.38 13.76
N LYS A 122 7.06 -0.63 14.73
CA LYS A 122 5.65 -0.96 14.45
C LYS A 122 4.80 0.24 14.04
N GLU A 123 4.94 1.37 14.73
CA GLU A 123 4.04 2.52 14.56
C GLU A 123 4.54 3.52 13.52
N LEU A 124 5.86 3.71 13.43
CA LEU A 124 6.47 4.70 12.54
C LEU A 124 7.02 4.08 11.25
N GLY A 125 6.84 2.78 11.05
CA GLY A 125 7.25 2.05 9.85
C GLY A 125 8.77 1.92 9.71
N TYR A 126 9.51 1.85 10.82
CA TYR A 126 10.97 1.72 10.72
C TYR A 126 11.31 0.33 10.19
N PRO A 127 12.39 0.20 9.39
CA PRO A 127 12.87 -1.12 8.97
C PRO A 127 13.08 -2.02 10.18
N CYS A 128 12.32 -3.11 10.27
CA CYS A 128 12.36 -4.03 11.40
C CYS A 128 13.59 -4.92 11.31
N TRP A 129 14.20 -5.22 12.45
CA TRP A 129 15.12 -6.33 12.53
C TRP A 129 14.34 -7.65 12.36
N PRO A 130 14.82 -8.60 11.54
CA PRO A 130 14.30 -9.96 11.55
C PRO A 130 14.31 -10.51 12.97
N ASP A 131 13.29 -11.28 13.35
CA ASP A 131 13.16 -11.80 14.73
C ASP A 131 14.37 -12.62 15.17
N GLU A 132 14.99 -13.33 14.22
CA GLU A 132 16.25 -14.06 14.43
C GLU A 132 17.38 -13.14 14.90
N MET A 133 17.46 -11.91 14.40
CA MET A 133 18.50 -10.94 14.77
C MET A 133 18.23 -10.25 16.12
N LYS A 134 17.02 -10.37 16.66
CA LYS A 134 16.71 -9.88 18.00
C LYS A 134 17.32 -10.75 19.09
N ASP A 135 17.70 -12.00 18.78
CA ASP A 135 18.44 -12.88 19.68
C ASP A 135 19.90 -12.41 19.86
N PRO A 136 20.35 -12.09 21.09
CA PRO A 136 21.75 -11.74 21.36
C PRO A 136 22.76 -12.83 20.94
N ASP A 137 22.33 -14.09 20.85
CA ASP A 137 23.18 -15.19 20.40
C ASP A 137 23.33 -15.24 18.88
N TYR A 138 22.41 -14.63 18.12
CA TYR A 138 22.48 -14.56 16.66
C TYR A 138 23.79 -13.94 16.21
N PHE A 139 24.11 -12.74 16.70
CA PHE A 139 25.34 -12.04 16.30
C PHE A 139 26.60 -12.79 16.72
N ARG A 140 26.59 -13.51 17.85
CA ARG A 140 27.72 -14.34 18.27
C ARG A 140 27.93 -15.50 17.29
N LYS A 141 26.87 -16.22 16.92
CA LYS A 141 26.93 -17.33 15.94
C LYS A 141 27.32 -16.82 14.56
N GLU A 142 26.74 -15.69 14.14
CA GLU A 142 26.97 -15.08 12.84
C GLU A 142 28.39 -14.55 12.69
N LEU A 143 28.92 -13.84 13.69
CA LEU A 143 30.32 -13.40 13.70
C LEU A 143 31.29 -14.58 13.71
N LEU A 144 30.97 -15.66 14.43
CA LEU A 144 31.78 -16.88 14.43
C LEU A 144 31.79 -17.56 13.06
N ARG A 145 30.64 -17.65 12.38
CA ARG A 145 30.52 -18.14 11.00
C ARG A 145 31.31 -17.26 10.04
N MET A 146 31.16 -15.94 10.13
CA MET A 146 31.90 -14.99 9.28
C MET A 146 33.41 -15.05 9.49
N ARG A 147 33.88 -15.46 10.69
CA ARG A 147 35.30 -15.61 10.97
C ARG A 147 35.88 -16.92 10.45
N ASN A 148 35.10 -18.01 10.55
CA ASN A 148 35.65 -19.36 10.39
C ASN A 148 35.21 -20.06 9.09
N ASP A 149 34.12 -19.64 8.45
CA ASP A 149 33.57 -20.31 7.27
C ASP A 149 33.72 -19.44 6.01
N PRO A 150 34.61 -19.81 5.06
CA PRO A 150 34.78 -19.10 3.78
C PRO A 150 33.54 -19.11 2.90
N ARG A 151 32.63 -20.08 3.08
CA ARG A 151 31.36 -20.12 2.33
C ARG A 151 30.39 -19.05 2.83
N HIS A 152 30.44 -18.77 4.13
CA HIS A 152 29.59 -17.76 4.77
C HIS A 152 30.16 -16.35 4.61
N ASN A 153 31.49 -16.22 4.65
CA ASN A 153 32.18 -14.95 4.41
C ASN A 153 33.21 -15.10 3.28
N PRO A 154 32.82 -14.76 2.04
CA PRO A 154 33.74 -14.72 0.90
C PRO A 154 34.91 -13.74 1.05
N ASN A 155 34.88 -12.87 2.07
CA ASN A 155 35.93 -11.89 2.32
C ASN A 155 37.07 -12.39 3.22
N ILE A 156 37.03 -13.64 3.69
CA ILE A 156 38.15 -14.19 4.47
C ILE A 156 39.42 -14.17 3.60
N GLY A 157 40.40 -13.36 4.01
CA GLY A 157 41.66 -13.16 3.29
C GLY A 157 41.64 -12.07 2.21
N LYS A 158 40.50 -11.40 1.95
CA LYS A 158 40.43 -10.24 1.05
C LYS A 158 40.81 -8.94 1.78
N SER A 159 41.41 -8.00 1.06
CA SER A 159 41.74 -6.67 1.59
C SER A 159 40.47 -5.83 1.77
N MET A 160 40.43 -4.98 2.80
CA MET A 160 39.35 -3.98 2.98
C MET A 160 39.39 -2.87 1.91
N GLU A 161 40.49 -2.76 1.16
CA GLU A 161 40.61 -1.83 0.03
C GLU A 161 39.86 -2.34 -1.22
N ASP A 162 39.51 -3.63 -1.26
CA ASP A 162 38.77 -4.22 -2.37
C ASP A 162 37.29 -3.80 -2.33
N GLN A 163 36.76 -3.32 -3.46
CA GLN A 163 35.35 -2.96 -3.58
C GLN A 163 34.44 -4.19 -3.39
N GLU A 164 34.91 -5.38 -3.78
CA GLU A 164 34.17 -6.62 -3.54
C GLU A 164 33.96 -6.90 -2.06
N PHE A 165 34.94 -6.53 -1.22
CA PHE A 165 34.82 -6.68 0.24
C PHE A 165 33.58 -5.96 0.75
N TRP A 166 33.44 -4.68 0.39
CA TRP A 166 32.30 -3.85 0.80
C TRP A 166 31.00 -4.29 0.15
N ASN A 167 31.04 -4.77 -1.08
CA ASN A 167 29.86 -5.32 -1.75
C ASN A 167 29.33 -6.57 -1.04
N VAL A 168 30.21 -7.47 -0.61
CA VAL A 168 29.84 -8.67 0.14
C VAL A 168 29.39 -8.30 1.56
N ALA A 169 30.08 -7.37 2.23
CA ALA A 169 29.68 -6.90 3.55
C ALA A 169 28.28 -6.25 3.54
N ALA A 170 27.99 -5.43 2.52
CA ALA A 170 26.67 -4.81 2.35
C ALA A 170 25.55 -5.81 1.99
N ARG A 171 25.91 -7.02 1.53
CA ARG A 171 24.93 -8.09 1.24
C ARG A 171 24.48 -8.85 2.49
N LEU A 172 25.23 -8.75 3.58
CA LEU A 172 24.90 -9.43 4.82
C LEU A 172 23.53 -8.97 5.33
N PRO A 173 22.66 -9.88 5.79
CA PRO A 173 21.31 -9.54 6.22
C PRO A 173 21.24 -8.38 7.23
N TRP A 174 22.13 -8.36 8.23
CA TRP A 174 22.17 -7.29 9.24
C TRP A 174 22.67 -5.95 8.68
N ALA A 175 23.62 -5.98 7.74
CA ALA A 175 24.15 -4.78 7.10
C ALA A 175 23.08 -4.11 6.23
N LYS A 176 22.24 -4.90 5.55
CA LYS A 176 21.08 -4.40 4.81
C LYS A 176 20.10 -3.67 5.72
N VAL A 177 19.76 -4.24 6.88
CA VAL A 177 18.87 -3.59 7.86
C VAL A 177 19.46 -2.26 8.34
N LEU A 178 20.77 -2.20 8.64
CA LEU A 178 21.44 -0.96 9.03
C LEU A 178 21.40 0.10 7.92
N LEU A 179 21.74 -0.28 6.69
CA LEU A 179 21.71 0.63 5.54
C LEU A 179 20.29 1.15 5.29
N ARG A 180 19.25 0.32 5.43
CA ARG A 180 17.86 0.77 5.33
C ARG A 180 17.48 1.72 6.47
N LYS A 181 17.91 1.43 7.71
CA LYS A 181 17.69 2.35 8.84
C LYS A 181 18.36 3.70 8.58
N GLU A 182 19.60 3.71 8.09
CA GLU A 182 20.31 4.93 7.73
C GLU A 182 19.62 5.70 6.59
N GLN A 183 19.19 5.01 5.53
CA GLN A 183 18.43 5.59 4.42
C GLN A 183 17.12 6.21 4.93
N PHE A 184 16.34 5.45 5.71
CA PHE A 184 15.09 5.92 6.30
C PHE A 184 15.29 7.18 7.16
N TRP A 185 16.32 7.20 8.01
CA TRP A 185 16.63 8.39 8.82
C TRP A 185 17.07 9.57 7.98
N THR A 186 17.80 9.33 6.90
CA THR A 186 18.21 10.36 5.95
C THR A 186 17.01 10.95 5.22
N GLU A 187 16.09 10.11 4.74
CA GLU A 187 14.84 10.54 4.11
C GLU A 187 13.96 11.33 5.09
N ARG A 188 13.81 10.85 6.33
CA ARG A 188 13.06 11.56 7.37
C ARG A 188 13.69 12.90 7.72
N ARG A 189 15.02 12.97 7.84
CA ARG A 189 15.77 14.21 8.04
C ARG A 189 15.52 15.17 6.87
N ASN A 190 15.57 14.70 5.64
CA ASN A 190 15.32 15.51 4.46
C ASN A 190 13.87 16.04 4.44
N SER A 191 12.89 15.20 4.77
CA SER A 191 11.49 15.60 4.92
C SER A 191 11.32 16.68 5.99
N TRP A 192 11.97 16.50 7.15
CA TRP A 192 11.96 17.49 8.22
C TRP A 192 12.61 18.82 7.80
N LEU A 193 13.76 18.76 7.13
CA LEU A 193 14.42 19.96 6.58
C LEU A 193 13.53 20.68 5.56
N GLN A 194 12.82 19.94 4.71
CA GLN A 194 11.84 20.50 3.77
C GLN A 194 10.69 21.19 4.52
N GLN A 195 10.08 20.52 5.50
CA GLN A 195 9.02 21.09 6.34
C GLN A 195 9.50 22.33 7.10
N TYR A 196 10.67 22.28 7.71
CA TYR A 196 11.28 23.40 8.41
C TYR A 196 11.52 24.58 7.47
N SER A 197 12.05 24.32 6.26
CA SER A 197 12.25 25.35 5.24
C SER A 197 10.93 25.97 4.76
N ALA A 198 9.86 25.16 4.65
CA ALA A 198 8.53 25.63 4.30
C ALA A 198 7.94 26.53 5.40
N VAL A 199 8.10 26.15 6.67
CA VAL A 199 7.68 26.98 7.81
C VAL A 199 8.46 28.29 7.86
N LEU A 200 9.79 28.24 7.67
CA LEU A 200 10.60 29.46 7.61
C LEU A 200 10.19 30.37 6.45
N ARG A 201 9.91 29.79 5.27
CA ARG A 201 9.42 30.54 4.10
C ARG A 201 8.07 31.19 4.41
N GLY A 202 7.11 30.44 4.94
CA GLY A 202 5.81 30.97 5.34
C GLY A 202 5.92 32.06 6.40
N ASN A 203 6.84 31.94 7.38
CA ASN A 203 7.09 32.97 8.38
C ASN A 203 7.66 34.25 7.78
N ARG A 204 8.59 34.15 6.82
CA ARG A 204 9.14 35.31 6.10
C ARG A 204 8.10 35.96 5.22
N GLY A 205 7.36 35.16 4.45
CA GLY A 205 6.25 35.62 3.60
C GLY A 205 5.18 36.35 4.42
N ARG A 206 4.81 35.82 5.60
CA ARG A 206 3.87 36.51 6.51
C ARG A 206 4.37 37.88 6.96
N LYS A 207 5.66 38.01 7.28
CA LYS A 207 6.26 39.30 7.68
C LYS A 207 6.25 40.30 6.53
N GLN A 208 6.64 39.86 5.33
CA GLN A 208 6.64 40.69 4.12
C GLN A 208 5.21 41.09 3.72
N LEU A 209 4.28 40.14 3.74
CA LEU A 209 2.87 40.39 3.45
C LEU A 209 2.26 41.41 4.41
N ALA A 210 2.55 41.31 5.71
CA ALA A 210 2.10 42.30 6.68
C ALA A 210 2.63 43.71 6.35
N GLN A 211 3.91 43.82 6.02
CA GLN A 211 4.52 45.10 5.63
C GLN A 211 3.89 45.67 4.35
N ILE A 212 3.70 44.85 3.31
CA ILE A 212 3.09 45.26 2.03
C ILE A 212 1.62 45.65 2.21
N LEU A 213 0.88 44.93 3.06
CA LEU A 213 -0.49 45.28 3.38
C LEU A 213 -0.57 46.64 4.08
N GLU A 214 0.37 46.96 4.97
CA GLU A 214 0.42 48.22 5.71
C GLU A 214 0.86 49.40 4.83
N ASP A 215 1.95 49.24 4.08
CA ASP A 215 2.66 50.29 3.36
C ASP A 215 2.14 50.52 1.93
N GLU A 216 1.90 49.44 1.20
CA GLU A 216 1.69 49.49 -0.25
C GLU A 216 0.24 49.26 -0.66
N CYS A 217 -0.56 48.50 0.09
CA CYS A 217 -1.89 48.08 -0.36
C CYS A 217 -2.99 49.15 -0.22
N SER A 218 -3.96 49.11 -1.15
CA SER A 218 -5.15 49.96 -1.08
C SER A 218 -5.95 49.71 0.20
N VAL A 219 -6.61 50.76 0.70
CA VAL A 219 -7.45 50.67 1.91
C VAL A 219 -8.59 49.66 1.72
N GLU A 220 -9.09 49.52 0.50
CA GLU A 220 -10.15 48.56 0.15
C GLU A 220 -9.68 47.11 0.30
N LEU A 221 -8.48 46.79 -0.21
CA LEU A 221 -7.91 45.45 -0.09
C LEU A 221 -7.61 45.10 1.38
N ARG A 222 -7.06 46.06 2.14
CA ARG A 222 -6.87 45.89 3.59
C ARG A 222 -8.17 45.60 4.32
N ARG A 223 -9.22 46.37 4.05
CA ARG A 223 -10.55 46.16 4.66
C ARG A 223 -11.16 44.82 4.29
N LEU A 224 -10.91 44.35 3.07
CA LEU A 224 -11.37 43.05 2.60
C LEU A 224 -10.67 41.89 3.32
N VAL A 225 -9.35 41.96 3.47
CA VAL A 225 -8.51 40.84 3.94
C VAL A 225 -8.36 40.80 5.46
N ALA A 226 -8.24 41.95 6.13
CA ALA A 226 -8.00 42.02 7.57
C ALA A 226 -8.93 41.14 8.44
N PRO A 227 -10.27 41.11 8.25
CA PRO A 227 -11.15 40.30 9.10
C PRO A 227 -11.06 38.79 8.86
N VAL A 228 -10.42 38.37 7.76
CA VAL A 228 -10.38 36.97 7.31
C VAL A 228 -8.96 36.42 7.17
N LEU A 229 -7.93 37.23 7.40
CA LEU A 229 -6.52 36.81 7.31
C LEU A 229 -6.15 35.73 8.34
N GLN A 230 -6.94 35.58 9.40
CA GLN A 230 -6.79 34.51 10.38
C GLN A 230 -7.05 33.11 9.81
N TYR A 231 -7.77 33.00 8.68
CA TYR A 231 -8.04 31.74 8.02
C TYR A 231 -6.88 31.36 7.09
N ARG A 232 -6.34 30.16 7.29
CA ARG A 232 -5.18 29.64 6.55
C ARG A 232 -5.35 29.69 5.03
N VAL A 233 -6.56 29.47 4.52
CA VAL A 233 -6.84 29.53 3.08
C VAL A 233 -6.60 30.93 2.50
N VAL A 234 -6.99 31.98 3.22
CA VAL A 234 -6.78 33.38 2.80
C VAL A 234 -5.31 33.74 2.90
N GLU A 235 -4.64 33.34 4.00
CA GLU A 235 -3.20 33.50 4.17
C GLU A 235 -2.43 32.87 2.99
N GLN A 236 -2.74 31.62 2.64
CA GLN A 236 -2.09 30.89 1.56
C GLN A 236 -2.30 31.58 0.20
N LEU A 237 -3.52 32.04 -0.11
CA LEU A 237 -3.80 32.79 -1.35
C LEU A 237 -2.98 34.09 -1.42
N MET A 238 -2.93 34.85 -0.31
CA MET A 238 -2.15 36.10 -0.26
C MET A 238 -0.65 35.85 -0.39
N LEU A 239 -0.13 34.77 0.19
CA LEU A 239 1.27 34.37 0.04
C LEU A 239 1.58 33.93 -1.40
N ASN A 240 0.67 33.23 -2.08
CA ASN A 240 0.84 32.86 -3.48
C ASN A 240 0.89 34.11 -4.38
N ILE A 241 -0.02 35.07 -4.17
CA ILE A 241 -0.01 36.37 -4.89
C ILE A 241 1.32 37.09 -4.68
N LEU A 242 1.82 37.09 -3.44
CA LEU A 242 3.11 37.70 -3.11
C LEU A 242 4.27 37.00 -3.84
N GLU A 243 4.33 35.67 -3.78
CA GLU A 243 5.37 34.89 -4.47
C GLU A 243 5.33 35.12 -6.00
N GLU A 244 4.16 35.09 -6.64
CA GLU A 244 4.00 35.33 -8.08
C GLU A 244 4.39 36.77 -8.48
N SER A 245 4.03 37.77 -7.69
CA SER A 245 4.44 39.17 -7.93
C SER A 245 5.97 39.32 -7.90
N MET A 246 6.64 38.64 -6.97
CA MET A 246 8.10 38.67 -6.84
C MET A 246 8.79 37.92 -7.98
N GLU A 247 8.24 36.79 -8.43
CA GLU A 247 8.76 36.04 -9.59
C GLU A 247 8.71 36.86 -10.89
N LEU A 248 7.67 37.69 -11.05
CA LEU A 248 7.54 38.59 -12.19
C LEU A 248 8.31 39.92 -12.01
N GLY A 249 8.87 40.16 -10.82
CA GLY A 249 9.55 41.42 -10.48
C GLY A 249 8.62 42.63 -10.46
N LEU A 250 7.32 42.42 -10.27
CA LEU A 250 6.31 43.48 -10.18
C LEU A 250 6.06 43.82 -8.70
N ASN A 251 5.70 45.07 -8.43
CA ASN A 251 5.20 45.40 -7.09
C ASN A 251 3.82 44.76 -6.88
N PHE A 252 3.43 44.55 -5.62
CA PHE A 252 2.22 43.79 -5.28
C PHE A 252 0.94 44.42 -5.87
N GLN A 253 0.83 45.76 -5.85
CA GLN A 253 -0.32 46.46 -6.44
C GLN A 253 -0.36 46.37 -7.97
N GLU A 254 0.79 46.51 -8.62
CA GLU A 254 0.95 46.44 -10.07
C GLU A 254 0.62 45.04 -10.58
N PHE A 255 1.04 43.99 -9.87
CA PHE A 255 0.63 42.62 -10.16
C PHE A 255 -0.89 42.46 -10.08
N LEU A 256 -1.55 42.95 -9.02
CA LEU A 256 -3.01 42.84 -8.89
C LEU A 256 -3.78 43.68 -9.94
N GLY A 257 -3.20 44.77 -10.43
CA GLY A 257 -3.86 45.70 -11.37
C GLY A 257 -3.53 45.48 -12.84
N SER A 258 -2.45 44.78 -13.17
CA SER A 258 -1.93 44.69 -14.54
C SER A 258 -2.70 43.65 -15.37
N PRO A 259 -3.42 44.07 -16.43
CA PRO A 259 -4.13 43.13 -17.30
C PRO A 259 -3.13 42.26 -18.06
N GLY A 260 -3.27 40.94 -17.96
CA GLY A 260 -2.38 39.96 -18.57
C GLY A 260 -1.36 39.33 -17.62
N THR A 261 -1.26 39.84 -16.39
CA THR A 261 -0.73 39.06 -15.27
C THR A 261 -1.85 38.19 -14.70
N GLY A 262 -1.53 37.09 -14.01
CA GLY A 262 -2.53 36.27 -13.30
C GLY A 262 -3.15 36.94 -12.08
N GLY A 263 -2.74 38.18 -11.76
CA GLY A 263 -3.13 38.92 -10.56
C GLY A 263 -4.63 39.25 -10.47
N PRO A 264 -5.31 39.71 -11.54
CA PRO A 264 -6.73 39.95 -11.52
C PRO A 264 -7.58 38.69 -11.26
N GLU A 265 -7.19 37.52 -11.79
CA GLU A 265 -7.88 36.26 -11.49
C GLU A 265 -7.72 35.87 -10.02
N LEU A 266 -6.50 35.98 -9.47
CA LEU A 266 -6.24 35.69 -8.06
C LEU A 266 -6.95 36.68 -7.12
N LEU A 267 -7.05 37.95 -7.50
CA LEU A 267 -7.82 38.94 -6.76
C LEU A 267 -9.32 38.61 -6.75
N ALA A 268 -9.85 38.17 -7.89
CA ALA A 268 -11.24 37.74 -7.99
C ALA A 268 -11.51 36.49 -7.12
N GLU A 269 -10.61 35.52 -7.12
CA GLU A 269 -10.67 34.33 -6.26
C GLU A 269 -10.61 34.71 -4.77
N LEU A 270 -9.71 35.62 -4.39
CA LEU A 270 -9.63 36.17 -3.05
C LEU A 270 -10.94 36.84 -2.63
N GLN A 271 -11.51 37.70 -3.49
CA GLN A 271 -12.79 38.36 -3.21
C GLN A 271 -13.94 37.36 -3.02
N VAL A 272 -14.01 36.32 -3.87
CA VAL A 272 -15.01 35.25 -3.73
C VAL A 272 -14.82 34.51 -2.41
N THR A 273 -13.58 34.19 -2.05
CA THR A 273 -13.22 33.50 -0.80
C THR A 273 -13.60 34.33 0.41
N CYS A 274 -13.20 35.60 0.46
CA CYS A 274 -13.54 36.54 1.53
C CYS A 274 -15.07 36.71 1.66
N ARG A 275 -15.80 36.81 0.53
CA ARG A 275 -17.27 36.88 0.54
C ARG A 275 -17.89 35.62 1.12
N ARG A 276 -17.46 34.43 0.69
CA ARG A 276 -17.98 33.16 1.23
C ARG A 276 -17.71 32.99 2.73
N LEU A 277 -16.57 33.50 3.23
CA LEU A 277 -16.23 33.46 4.65
C LEU A 277 -17.02 34.48 5.49
N THR A 278 -17.48 35.57 4.88
CA THR A 278 -18.20 36.67 5.54
C THR A 278 -19.71 36.68 5.31
N SER A 279 -20.23 35.91 4.35
CA SER A 279 -21.64 35.95 3.92
C SER A 279 -22.64 35.30 4.89
N VAL A 280 -22.27 35.01 6.13
CA VAL A 280 -23.20 34.51 7.17
C VAL A 280 -23.42 35.57 8.25
N PRO A 281 -24.09 36.70 7.94
CA PRO A 281 -24.40 37.70 8.95
C PRO A 281 -25.55 37.24 9.86
N GLY A 282 -25.38 37.42 11.18
CA GLY A 282 -26.51 37.52 12.12
C GLY A 282 -26.81 36.33 13.04
N SER A 283 -26.04 35.24 13.01
CA SER A 283 -26.18 34.16 13.99
C SER A 283 -24.95 34.11 14.90
N SER A 284 -25.13 33.85 16.19
CA SER A 284 -24.04 33.54 17.12
C SER A 284 -23.22 32.31 16.68
N SER A 285 -23.75 31.50 15.76
CA SER A 285 -23.04 30.43 15.04
C SER A 285 -22.17 30.89 13.85
N GLY A 286 -22.10 32.19 13.55
CA GLY A 286 -21.39 32.73 12.39
C GLY A 286 -19.92 32.33 12.34
N GLN A 287 -19.20 32.44 13.46
CA GLN A 287 -17.78 32.08 13.53
C GLN A 287 -17.53 30.58 13.31
N ALA A 288 -18.35 29.71 13.91
CA ALA A 288 -18.24 28.26 13.71
C ALA A 288 -18.51 27.87 12.24
N ASN A 289 -19.49 28.51 11.61
CA ASN A 289 -19.77 28.31 10.19
C ASN A 289 -18.63 28.81 9.29
N SER A 290 -18.04 29.98 9.58
CA SER A 290 -16.88 30.48 8.84
C SER A 290 -15.66 29.57 9.00
N LEU A 291 -15.41 29.01 10.20
CA LEU A 291 -14.35 28.02 10.44
C LEU A 291 -14.58 26.73 9.64
N ARG A 292 -15.81 26.20 9.65
CA ARG A 292 -16.16 25.02 8.84
C ARG A 292 -16.01 25.28 7.35
N MET A 293 -16.45 26.45 6.88
CA MET A 293 -16.31 26.85 5.48
C MET A 293 -14.83 27.03 5.10
N ALA A 294 -14.03 27.64 5.95
CA ALA A 294 -12.58 27.77 5.76
C ALA A 294 -11.89 26.39 5.68
N ALA A 295 -12.31 25.44 6.51
CA ALA A 295 -11.80 24.07 6.48
C ALA A 295 -12.13 23.37 5.15
N LEU A 296 -13.37 23.47 4.67
CA LEU A 296 -13.77 22.91 3.36
C LEU A 296 -13.02 23.55 2.19
N MET A 297 -12.80 24.86 2.22
CA MET A 297 -12.01 25.55 1.19
C MET A 297 -10.53 25.16 1.26
N GLN A 298 -10.00 24.96 2.46
CA GLN A 298 -8.62 24.48 2.64
C GLN A 298 -8.47 23.07 2.06
N GLU A 299 -9.43 22.18 2.29
CA GLU A 299 -9.44 20.84 1.72
C GLU A 299 -9.49 20.87 0.18
N GLU A 300 -10.32 21.75 -0.40
CA GLU A 300 -10.36 21.96 -1.86
C GLU A 300 -9.01 22.44 -2.42
N LEU A 301 -8.38 23.42 -1.75
CA LEU A 301 -7.08 23.96 -2.16
C LEU A 301 -5.96 22.92 -2.02
N ASP A 302 -5.94 22.18 -0.93
CA ASP A 302 -4.98 21.07 -0.70
C ASP A 302 -5.19 19.96 -1.75
N GLY A 303 -6.45 19.68 -2.12
CA GLY A 303 -6.81 18.76 -3.20
C GLY A 303 -6.21 19.18 -4.55
N ARG A 304 -6.44 20.44 -4.98
CA ARG A 304 -5.86 20.99 -6.21
C ARG A 304 -4.33 20.96 -6.18
N LEU A 305 -3.71 21.30 -5.04
CA LEU A 305 -2.25 21.26 -4.89
C LEU A 305 -1.71 19.82 -5.03
N ASN A 306 -2.40 18.84 -4.46
CA ASN A 306 -2.02 17.44 -4.58
C ASN A 306 -2.20 16.93 -6.01
N GLU A 307 -3.27 17.29 -6.70
CA GLU A 307 -3.48 17.00 -8.13
C GLU A 307 -2.37 17.61 -8.99
N ALA A 308 -2.02 18.88 -8.74
CA ALA A 308 -0.92 19.56 -9.44
C ALA A 308 0.44 18.88 -9.18
N LYS A 309 0.72 18.46 -7.94
CA LYS A 309 1.93 17.70 -7.60
C LYS A 309 1.97 16.34 -8.31
N LEU A 310 0.85 15.62 -8.35
CA LEU A 310 0.75 14.34 -9.06
C LEU A 310 0.91 14.54 -10.57
N ALA A 311 0.32 15.58 -11.14
CA ALA A 311 0.48 15.94 -12.54
C ALA A 311 1.93 16.28 -12.87
N ALA A 312 2.59 17.11 -12.04
CA ALA A 312 4.00 17.45 -12.20
C ALA A 312 4.93 16.24 -12.02
N ALA A 313 4.61 15.32 -11.11
CA ALA A 313 5.34 14.07 -10.95
C ALA A 313 5.21 13.17 -12.19
N LYS A 314 3.99 13.02 -12.71
CA LYS A 314 3.70 12.27 -13.93
C LYS A 314 4.38 12.89 -15.14
N GLU A 315 4.40 14.21 -15.24
CA GLU A 315 5.10 14.92 -16.31
C GLU A 315 6.61 14.73 -16.19
N ARG A 316 7.20 14.87 -15.00
CA ARG A 316 8.62 14.57 -14.77
C ARG A 316 8.96 13.13 -15.12
N GLU A 317 8.09 12.17 -14.79
CA GLU A 317 8.29 10.78 -15.17
C GLU A 317 8.23 10.61 -16.70
N ALA A 318 7.26 11.23 -17.38
CA ALA A 318 7.19 11.23 -18.84
C ALA A 318 8.44 11.87 -19.48
N GLN A 319 8.90 13.00 -18.94
CA GLN A 319 10.15 13.64 -19.37
C GLN A 319 11.36 12.71 -19.15
N LEU A 320 11.41 11.96 -18.05
CA LEU A 320 12.45 10.97 -17.82
C LEU A 320 12.35 9.77 -18.76
N ARG A 321 11.14 9.34 -19.15
CA ARG A 321 10.91 8.29 -20.15
C ARG A 321 11.38 8.74 -21.55
N HIS A 322 11.17 10.01 -21.89
CA HIS A 322 11.60 10.57 -23.19
C HIS A 322 13.02 11.13 -23.19
N ARG A 323 13.70 11.17 -22.04
CA ARG A 323 15.08 11.67 -21.95
C ARG A 323 15.99 10.74 -22.75
N PRO A 324 16.74 11.23 -23.75
CA PRO A 324 17.66 10.39 -24.50
C PRO A 324 18.72 9.82 -23.57
N ARG A 325 19.05 8.54 -23.72
CA ARG A 325 20.11 7.89 -22.94
C ARG A 325 21.43 8.62 -23.14
N THR A 326 22.11 8.91 -22.03
CA THR A 326 23.41 9.55 -22.03
C THR A 326 24.45 8.62 -22.65
N ILE A 327 25.13 9.10 -23.69
CA ILE A 327 26.24 8.36 -24.31
C ILE A 327 27.43 8.44 -23.35
N ILE A 328 27.93 7.28 -22.94
CA ILE A 328 29.11 7.16 -22.08
C ILE A 328 30.20 6.36 -22.79
N ASP A 329 31.43 6.49 -22.29
CA ASP A 329 32.56 5.72 -22.79
C ASP A 329 32.43 4.23 -22.40
N ILE A 330 33.23 3.38 -23.06
CA ILE A 330 33.18 1.92 -22.86
C ILE A 330 33.50 1.55 -21.40
N ALA A 331 34.43 2.28 -20.76
CA ALA A 331 34.79 2.05 -19.38
C ALA A 331 33.61 2.37 -18.43
N GLY A 332 32.95 3.52 -18.59
CA GLY A 332 31.75 3.85 -17.83
C GLY A 332 30.61 2.86 -18.07
N LEU A 333 30.43 2.41 -19.33
CA LEU A 333 29.41 1.42 -19.67
C LEU A 333 29.67 0.07 -18.99
N LYS A 334 30.93 -0.36 -18.95
CA LYS A 334 31.32 -1.57 -18.22
C LYS A 334 30.94 -1.47 -16.75
N VAL A 335 31.22 -0.35 -16.09
CA VAL A 335 30.81 -0.12 -14.68
C VAL A 335 29.28 -0.19 -14.52
N ALA A 336 28.52 0.37 -15.46
CA ALA A 336 27.06 0.30 -15.44
C ALA A 336 26.53 -1.13 -15.65
N LEU A 337 27.14 -1.90 -16.55
CA LEU A 337 26.81 -3.31 -16.80
C LEU A 337 27.14 -4.18 -15.58
N ASP A 338 28.33 -4.02 -15.00
CA ASP A 338 28.75 -4.75 -13.80
C ASP A 338 27.80 -4.46 -12.62
N PHE A 339 27.40 -3.19 -12.46
CA PHE A 339 26.40 -2.82 -11.45
C PHE A 339 25.01 -3.42 -11.74
N GLY A 340 24.59 -3.44 -13.00
CA GLY A 340 23.32 -4.06 -13.42
C GLY A 340 23.30 -5.57 -13.16
N GLU A 341 24.39 -6.27 -13.48
CA GLU A 341 24.54 -7.70 -13.24
C GLU A 341 24.58 -7.99 -11.73
N LYS A 342 25.26 -7.16 -10.95
CA LYS A 342 25.22 -7.23 -9.48
C LYS A 342 23.79 -7.11 -8.95
N CYS A 343 23.02 -6.11 -9.40
CA CYS A 343 21.63 -5.91 -8.99
C CYS A 343 20.73 -7.10 -9.38
N LYS A 344 20.94 -7.66 -10.58
CA LYS A 344 20.24 -8.85 -11.06
C LYS A 344 20.51 -10.05 -10.15
N GLN A 345 21.78 -10.33 -9.83
CA GLN A 345 22.20 -11.42 -8.94
C GLN A 345 21.67 -11.24 -7.52
N ASP A 346 21.77 -10.02 -6.97
CA ASP A 346 21.27 -9.70 -5.63
C ASP A 346 19.75 -9.92 -5.55
N GLY A 347 19.01 -9.46 -6.56
CA GLY A 347 17.58 -9.70 -6.61
C GLY A 347 17.21 -11.18 -6.77
N PHE A 348 18.03 -11.97 -7.49
CA PHE A 348 17.84 -13.43 -7.56
C PHE A 348 18.11 -14.13 -6.23
N ALA A 349 19.12 -13.69 -5.48
CA ALA A 349 19.39 -14.23 -4.15
C ALA A 349 18.20 -13.99 -3.20
N GLU A 350 17.66 -12.76 -3.18
CA GLU A 350 16.48 -12.42 -2.37
C GLU A 350 15.22 -13.14 -2.83
N TRP A 351 15.05 -13.30 -4.15
CA TRP A 351 13.96 -14.08 -4.73
C TRP A 351 13.98 -15.53 -4.23
N LYS A 352 15.14 -16.19 -4.20
CA LYS A 352 15.27 -17.56 -3.71
C LYS A 352 14.95 -17.69 -2.22
N LEU A 353 15.15 -16.63 -1.44
CA LEU A 353 14.81 -16.56 -0.02
C LEU A 353 13.31 -16.26 0.23
N GLY A 354 12.53 -15.96 -0.81
CA GLY A 354 11.13 -15.54 -0.68
C GLY A 354 10.95 -14.07 -0.30
N ASN A 355 12.03 -13.29 -0.26
CA ASN A 355 12.03 -11.86 0.06
C ASN A 355 11.70 -11.01 -1.19
N TRP A 356 10.46 -11.10 -1.66
CA TRP A 356 10.05 -10.48 -2.94
C TRP A 356 10.22 -8.96 -2.97
N GLU A 357 10.06 -8.27 -1.84
CA GLU A 357 10.24 -6.80 -1.74
C GLU A 357 11.68 -6.39 -1.99
N GLU A 358 12.64 -7.14 -1.44
CA GLU A 358 14.06 -6.86 -1.63
C GLU A 358 14.51 -7.20 -3.05
N ALA A 359 14.00 -8.29 -3.60
CA ALA A 359 14.21 -8.61 -5.01
C ALA A 359 13.72 -7.47 -5.92
N LEU A 360 12.53 -6.93 -5.65
CA LEU A 360 11.96 -5.79 -6.37
C LEU A 360 12.86 -4.55 -6.27
N ILE A 361 13.36 -4.22 -5.08
CA ILE A 361 14.23 -3.07 -4.84
C ILE A 361 15.54 -3.23 -5.61
N SER A 362 16.21 -4.38 -5.51
CA SER A 362 17.45 -4.66 -6.22
C SER A 362 17.29 -4.55 -7.73
N TRP A 363 16.24 -5.15 -8.31
CA TRP A 363 16.00 -5.04 -9.75
C TRP A 363 15.59 -3.63 -10.19
N SER A 364 14.88 -2.87 -9.33
CA SER A 364 14.58 -1.45 -9.58
C SER A 364 15.85 -0.60 -9.62
N GLN A 365 16.83 -0.87 -8.76
CA GLN A 365 18.13 -0.18 -8.81
C GLN A 365 18.88 -0.49 -10.12
N GLY A 366 18.87 -1.76 -10.55
CA GLY A 366 19.43 -2.18 -11.84
C GLY A 366 18.78 -1.45 -13.02
N ASP A 367 17.44 -1.46 -13.09
CA ASP A 367 16.67 -0.72 -14.11
C ASP A 367 17.03 0.77 -14.13
N ASN A 368 17.07 1.40 -12.95
CA ASN A 368 17.38 2.82 -12.82
C ASN A 368 18.77 3.20 -13.32
N THR A 369 19.76 2.32 -13.19
CA THR A 369 21.12 2.54 -13.70
C THR A 369 21.20 2.26 -15.20
N LEU A 370 20.73 1.09 -15.65
CA LEU A 370 20.86 0.65 -17.05
C LEU A 370 20.10 1.55 -18.02
N ARG A 371 18.93 2.09 -17.61
CA ARG A 371 18.11 2.96 -18.47
C ARG A 371 18.76 4.31 -18.79
N ARG A 372 19.73 4.77 -18.00
CA ARG A 372 20.34 6.11 -18.13
C ARG A 372 21.38 6.17 -19.24
N PHE A 373 21.98 5.05 -19.57
CA PHE A 373 23.23 5.01 -20.34
C PHE A 373 23.08 4.26 -21.65
N ARG A 374 23.93 4.58 -22.62
CA ARG A 374 24.14 3.80 -23.84
C ARG A 374 25.58 3.97 -24.35
N ALA A 375 26.06 3.01 -25.13
CA ALA A 375 27.32 3.14 -25.85
C ALA A 375 27.17 4.10 -27.05
N ALA A 376 28.29 4.44 -27.68
CA ALA A 376 28.28 5.05 -29.01
C ALA A 376 27.56 4.13 -30.02
N ALA A 377 26.98 4.69 -31.08
CA ALA A 377 26.26 3.94 -32.10
C ALA A 377 27.16 2.96 -32.90
N SER A 378 28.49 3.11 -32.83
CA SER A 378 29.45 2.19 -33.41
C SER A 378 29.68 0.92 -32.58
N CYS A 379 29.18 0.89 -31.34
CA CYS A 379 29.40 -0.16 -30.35
C CYS A 379 28.14 -1.03 -30.21
N ASP A 380 27.73 -1.68 -31.30
CA ASP A 380 26.50 -2.47 -31.35
C ASP A 380 26.52 -3.65 -30.38
N THR A 381 27.68 -4.31 -30.24
CA THR A 381 27.87 -5.43 -29.31
C THR A 381 27.55 -5.03 -27.87
N GLU A 382 28.10 -3.92 -27.40
CA GLU A 382 27.90 -3.43 -26.04
C GLU A 382 26.46 -2.93 -25.83
N ASN A 383 25.86 -2.30 -26.84
CA ASN A 383 24.45 -1.92 -26.79
C ASN A 383 23.51 -3.15 -26.78
N ASN A 384 23.88 -4.26 -27.43
CA ASN A 384 23.16 -5.53 -27.36
C ASN A 384 23.23 -6.11 -25.94
N LEU A 385 24.44 -6.21 -25.36
CA LEU A 385 24.63 -6.68 -23.99
C LEU A 385 23.83 -5.84 -22.98
N LEU A 386 23.84 -4.52 -23.15
CA LEU A 386 23.03 -3.61 -22.32
C LEU A 386 21.53 -3.90 -22.45
N ARG A 387 21.01 -4.08 -23.66
CA ARG A 387 19.59 -4.39 -23.90
C ARG A 387 19.19 -5.74 -23.32
N GLU A 388 20.01 -6.76 -23.49
CA GLU A 388 19.77 -8.10 -22.94
C GLU A 388 19.72 -8.09 -21.42
N LEU A 389 20.72 -7.48 -20.76
CA LEU A 389 20.77 -7.35 -19.31
C LEU A 389 19.61 -6.50 -18.76
N HIS A 390 19.31 -5.38 -19.42
CA HIS A 390 18.20 -4.50 -19.00
C HIS A 390 16.85 -5.18 -19.17
N GLY A 391 16.63 -5.87 -20.29
CA GLY A 391 15.43 -6.66 -20.55
C GLY A 391 15.24 -7.80 -19.54
N ALA A 392 16.31 -8.51 -19.18
CA ALA A 392 16.28 -9.53 -18.12
C ALA A 392 15.92 -8.93 -16.74
N THR A 393 16.51 -7.77 -16.40
CA THR A 393 16.24 -7.07 -15.14
C THR A 393 14.78 -6.61 -15.04
N LEU A 394 14.24 -5.99 -16.10
CA LEU A 394 12.84 -5.54 -16.15
C LEU A 394 11.85 -6.70 -16.06
N ARG A 395 12.17 -7.81 -16.73
CA ARG A 395 11.42 -9.05 -16.64
C ARG A 395 11.31 -9.54 -15.19
N ASN A 396 12.43 -9.60 -14.48
CA ASN A 396 12.44 -10.03 -13.09
C ASN A 396 11.72 -9.02 -12.17
N LEU A 397 11.93 -7.72 -12.40
CA LEU A 397 11.20 -6.65 -11.71
C LEU A 397 9.69 -6.84 -11.84
N ALA A 398 9.19 -7.06 -13.06
CA ALA A 398 7.77 -7.34 -13.30
C ALA A 398 7.29 -8.58 -12.55
N GLN A 399 8.11 -9.64 -12.48
CA GLN A 399 7.79 -10.85 -11.73
C GLN A 399 7.67 -10.61 -10.22
N ALA A 400 8.58 -9.86 -9.60
CA ALA A 400 8.47 -9.49 -8.19
C ALA A 400 7.30 -8.55 -7.91
N ALA A 401 7.04 -7.60 -8.80
CA ALA A 401 5.88 -6.73 -8.66
C ALA A 401 4.57 -7.53 -8.69
N LEU A 402 4.48 -8.60 -9.51
CA LEU A 402 3.32 -9.50 -9.52
C LEU A 402 3.15 -10.28 -8.21
N GLN A 403 4.23 -10.76 -7.59
CA GLN A 403 4.14 -11.48 -6.30
C GLN A 403 3.71 -10.58 -5.12
N LEU A 404 3.91 -9.27 -5.27
CA LEU A 404 3.54 -8.26 -4.28
C LEU A 404 2.20 -7.57 -4.60
N ASP A 405 1.47 -8.08 -5.59
CA ASP A 405 0.22 -7.49 -6.11
C ASP A 405 0.36 -6.00 -6.54
N ARG A 406 1.57 -5.56 -6.88
CA ARG A 406 1.87 -4.20 -7.39
C ARG A 406 1.68 -4.15 -8.90
N TYR A 407 0.46 -4.44 -9.37
CA TYR A 407 0.16 -4.66 -10.79
C TYR A 407 0.50 -3.47 -11.70
N GLY A 408 0.39 -2.22 -11.23
CA GLY A 408 0.80 -1.04 -12.00
C GLY A 408 2.30 -1.04 -12.34
N GLN A 409 3.13 -1.31 -11.34
CA GLN A 409 4.58 -1.40 -11.52
C GLN A 409 4.98 -2.62 -12.37
N ALA A 410 4.27 -3.74 -12.22
CA ALA A 410 4.47 -4.92 -13.06
C ALA A 410 4.17 -4.62 -14.54
N LEU A 411 3.07 -3.89 -14.81
CA LEU A 411 2.69 -3.46 -16.15
C LEU A 411 3.74 -2.53 -16.77
N ASP A 412 4.14 -1.48 -16.06
CA ASP A 412 5.16 -0.53 -16.53
C ASP A 412 6.51 -1.20 -16.81
N ALA A 413 6.89 -2.20 -16.01
CA ALA A 413 8.14 -2.93 -16.24
C ALA A 413 8.04 -3.91 -17.41
N ALA A 414 6.90 -4.57 -17.59
CA ALA A 414 6.65 -5.47 -18.72
C ALA A 414 6.57 -4.70 -20.05
N ASP A 415 5.90 -3.55 -20.09
CA ASP A 415 5.82 -2.69 -21.28
C ASP A 415 7.22 -2.22 -21.70
N ARG A 416 8.03 -1.74 -20.75
CA ARG A 416 9.42 -1.36 -21.04
C ARG A 416 10.29 -2.53 -21.51
N ALA A 417 10.07 -3.74 -20.99
CA ALA A 417 10.79 -4.92 -21.47
C ALA A 417 10.43 -5.26 -22.92
N ILE A 418 9.15 -5.10 -23.30
CA ILE A 418 8.68 -5.29 -24.69
C ILE A 418 9.30 -4.23 -25.61
N GLU A 419 9.27 -2.95 -25.20
CA GLU A 419 9.86 -1.83 -25.95
C GLU A 419 11.37 -2.01 -26.21
N LEU A 420 12.11 -2.66 -25.29
CA LEU A 420 13.54 -2.97 -25.49
C LEU A 420 13.79 -4.10 -26.50
N GLY A 421 12.84 -5.04 -26.60
CA GLY A 421 12.91 -6.20 -27.47
C GLY A 421 12.48 -5.89 -28.91
N GLU A 422 11.66 -4.86 -29.10
CA GLU A 422 11.34 -4.36 -30.42
C GLU A 422 12.59 -3.70 -31.04
N PRO A 423 13.09 -4.17 -32.20
CA PRO A 423 14.19 -3.54 -32.91
C PRO A 423 13.69 -2.17 -33.36
N GLY A 424 13.96 -1.16 -32.52
CA GLY A 424 13.40 0.17 -32.71
C GLY A 424 13.70 0.71 -34.10
N GLU A 425 12.68 1.27 -34.76
CA GLU A 425 12.76 2.03 -36.02
C GLU A 425 13.77 3.19 -35.97
N LEU A 426 14.26 3.55 -34.79
CA LEU A 426 15.29 4.56 -34.55
C LEU A 426 16.69 4.15 -35.01
N ALA A 427 16.92 2.88 -35.36
CA ALA A 427 18.08 2.49 -36.14
C ALA A 427 17.81 2.79 -37.63
N GLY A 428 17.61 4.07 -37.98
CA GLY A 428 17.52 4.57 -39.36
C GLY A 428 18.82 4.46 -40.16
N GLY A 429 19.71 3.53 -39.78
CA GLY A 429 20.90 3.17 -40.52
C GLY A 429 20.55 2.11 -41.54
N PHE A 430 21.06 2.28 -42.77
CA PHE A 430 21.02 1.36 -43.91
C PHE A 430 21.63 -0.03 -43.59
N GLY A 431 21.01 -0.77 -42.66
CA GLY A 431 21.38 -2.13 -42.31
C GLY A 431 20.91 -3.09 -43.40
N SER A 432 21.84 -3.90 -43.90
CA SER A 432 21.63 -4.96 -44.88
C SER A 432 20.37 -5.79 -44.58
N ALA A 433 19.55 -6.03 -45.62
CA ALA A 433 18.33 -6.85 -45.56
C ALA A 433 18.56 -8.27 -45.00
N GLU A 434 19.80 -8.75 -44.95
CA GLU A 434 20.16 -10.05 -44.37
C GLU A 434 20.12 -10.07 -42.83
N ALA A 435 20.26 -8.92 -42.14
CA ALA A 435 20.11 -8.85 -40.69
C ALA A 435 18.63 -8.87 -40.24
N ALA A 436 17.70 -8.55 -41.14
CA ALA A 436 16.26 -8.52 -40.85
C ALA A 436 15.61 -9.92 -40.76
N VAL A 437 16.33 -10.97 -41.16
CA VAL A 437 15.86 -12.37 -41.06
C VAL A 437 16.29 -13.02 -39.73
N SER A 438 17.12 -12.34 -38.94
CA SER A 438 17.36 -12.74 -37.55
C SER A 438 16.03 -12.60 -36.80
N THR A 439 15.45 -13.75 -36.50
CA THR A 439 14.06 -13.93 -36.11
C THR A 439 13.73 -12.99 -34.97
N LEU A 440 12.78 -12.08 -35.21
CA LEU A 440 12.28 -11.14 -34.21
C LEU A 440 11.84 -11.93 -32.97
N HIS A 441 12.73 -12.08 -32.00
CA HIS A 441 12.48 -12.93 -30.85
C HIS A 441 11.57 -12.14 -29.90
N VAL A 442 10.27 -12.22 -30.13
CA VAL A 442 9.26 -11.64 -29.25
C VAL A 442 9.49 -12.18 -27.84
N ASP A 443 9.60 -11.27 -26.86
CA ASP A 443 9.79 -11.65 -25.47
C ASP A 443 8.48 -12.16 -24.87
N VAL A 444 8.17 -13.43 -25.10
CA VAL A 444 6.97 -14.10 -24.62
C VAL A 444 6.83 -13.97 -23.09
N LYS A 445 7.94 -13.97 -22.35
CA LYS A 445 7.92 -13.82 -20.88
C LYS A 445 7.44 -12.43 -20.46
N ALA A 446 7.88 -11.38 -21.16
CA ALA A 446 7.42 -10.01 -20.89
C ALA A 446 5.92 -9.84 -21.21
N TRP A 447 5.46 -10.35 -22.38
CA TRP A 447 4.05 -10.33 -22.75
C TRP A 447 3.14 -11.11 -21.78
N TYR A 448 3.61 -12.25 -21.27
CA TYR A 448 2.87 -13.02 -20.27
C TYR A 448 2.72 -12.25 -18.95
N ARG A 449 3.80 -11.60 -18.49
CA ARG A 449 3.77 -10.76 -17.27
C ARG A 449 2.88 -9.54 -17.44
N ARG A 450 2.89 -8.92 -18.63
CA ARG A 450 1.94 -7.85 -19.00
C ARG A 450 0.49 -8.33 -18.91
N CYS A 451 0.18 -9.50 -19.47
CA CYS A 451 -1.14 -10.12 -19.38
C CYS A 451 -1.59 -10.29 -17.92
N LYS A 452 -0.71 -10.81 -17.05
CA LYS A 452 -1.00 -11.01 -15.63
C LYS A 452 -1.20 -9.70 -14.85
N ALA A 453 -0.42 -8.68 -15.17
CA ALA A 453 -0.59 -7.36 -14.59
C ALA A 453 -1.95 -6.73 -14.99
N LEU A 454 -2.32 -6.84 -16.27
CA LEU A 454 -3.62 -6.34 -16.78
C LEU A 454 -4.81 -7.11 -16.19
N GLU A 455 -4.66 -8.42 -15.96
CA GLU A 455 -5.62 -9.25 -15.25
C GLU A 455 -5.84 -8.73 -13.82
N GLY A 456 -4.76 -8.48 -13.07
CA GLY A 456 -4.82 -7.91 -11.70
C GLY A 456 -5.43 -6.50 -11.64
N LEU A 457 -5.23 -5.68 -12.68
CA LEU A 457 -5.86 -4.35 -12.82
C LEU A 457 -7.32 -4.39 -13.31
N GLY A 458 -7.87 -5.57 -13.63
CA GLY A 458 -9.21 -5.72 -14.18
C GLY A 458 -9.36 -5.25 -15.64
N ARG A 459 -8.26 -5.03 -16.36
CA ARG A 459 -8.22 -4.63 -17.78
C ARG A 459 -8.27 -5.87 -18.69
N LEU A 460 -9.34 -6.66 -18.55
CA LEU A 460 -9.46 -8.02 -19.12
C LEU A 460 -9.40 -8.06 -20.66
N GLY A 461 -9.87 -7.01 -21.34
CA GLY A 461 -9.82 -6.91 -22.80
C GLY A 461 -8.39 -6.79 -23.35
N GLU A 462 -7.55 -6.00 -22.68
CA GLU A 462 -6.14 -5.83 -23.06
C GLU A 462 -5.31 -7.07 -22.72
N ALA A 463 -5.63 -7.75 -21.60
CA ALA A 463 -5.03 -9.03 -21.25
C ALA A 463 -5.28 -10.09 -22.34
N ALA A 464 -6.50 -10.18 -22.86
CA ALA A 464 -6.81 -11.06 -24.00
C ALA A 464 -6.04 -10.67 -25.28
N GLY A 465 -5.80 -9.37 -25.49
CA GLY A 465 -4.92 -8.86 -26.54
C GLY A 465 -3.50 -9.41 -26.42
N CYS A 466 -2.92 -9.38 -25.22
CA CYS A 466 -1.58 -9.91 -24.94
C CYS A 466 -1.47 -11.41 -25.25
N LEU A 467 -2.50 -12.21 -24.92
CA LEU A 467 -2.51 -13.65 -25.22
C LEU A 467 -2.44 -13.93 -26.73
N ARG A 468 -3.11 -13.13 -27.56
CA ARG A 468 -3.04 -13.27 -29.02
C ARG A 468 -1.62 -13.04 -29.54
N HIS A 469 -0.94 -12.02 -29.04
CA HIS A 469 0.47 -11.76 -29.39
C HIS A 469 1.40 -12.89 -28.97
N ILE A 470 1.17 -13.51 -27.81
CA ILE A 470 1.94 -14.70 -27.37
C ILE A 470 1.70 -15.88 -28.31
N GLU A 471 0.46 -16.12 -28.73
CA GLU A 471 0.12 -17.22 -29.64
C GLU A 471 0.72 -17.00 -31.03
N GLU A 472 0.67 -15.78 -31.56
CA GLU A 472 1.32 -15.40 -32.81
C GLU A 472 2.84 -15.63 -32.73
N ALA A 473 3.46 -15.16 -31.65
CA ALA A 473 4.89 -15.36 -31.39
C ALA A 473 5.29 -16.83 -31.16
N SER A 474 4.35 -17.68 -30.76
CA SER A 474 4.60 -19.12 -30.51
C SER A 474 4.70 -19.95 -31.80
N VAL A 475 4.25 -19.43 -32.94
CA VAL A 475 4.24 -20.16 -34.21
C VAL A 475 5.68 -20.44 -34.65
N GLY A 476 6.04 -21.72 -34.76
CA GLY A 476 7.37 -22.15 -35.20
C GLY A 476 8.41 -22.28 -34.07
N ARG A 477 8.07 -21.94 -32.82
CA ARG A 477 8.95 -22.20 -31.67
C ARG A 477 8.80 -23.66 -31.20
N PRO A 478 9.87 -24.32 -30.73
CA PRO A 478 9.80 -25.70 -30.25
C PRO A 478 8.89 -25.87 -29.02
N ASP A 479 8.75 -24.82 -28.21
CA ASP A 479 7.87 -24.75 -27.04
C ASP A 479 6.44 -24.23 -27.38
N GLY A 480 6.13 -24.03 -28.67
CA GLY A 480 4.91 -23.36 -29.10
C GLY A 480 3.61 -24.04 -28.64
N GLU A 481 3.56 -25.38 -28.63
CA GLU A 481 2.38 -26.11 -28.13
C GLU A 481 2.15 -25.90 -26.64
N ARG A 482 3.22 -25.85 -25.83
CA ARG A 482 3.13 -25.56 -24.38
C ARG A 482 2.54 -24.18 -24.17
N LEU A 483 3.07 -23.18 -24.88
CA LEU A 483 2.60 -21.79 -24.80
C LEU A 483 1.13 -21.63 -25.19
N ARG A 484 0.66 -22.34 -26.22
CA ARG A 484 -0.77 -22.32 -26.61
C ARG A 484 -1.67 -22.89 -25.53
N ARG A 485 -1.30 -24.02 -24.91
CA ARG A 485 -2.05 -24.60 -23.78
C ARG A 485 -2.11 -23.63 -22.59
N ASP A 486 -1.01 -22.92 -22.32
CA ASP A 486 -0.96 -21.89 -21.28
C ASP A 486 -1.86 -20.70 -21.60
N CYS A 487 -1.89 -20.26 -22.86
CA CYS A 487 -2.78 -19.20 -23.33
C CYS A 487 -4.26 -19.61 -23.23
N ASP A 488 -4.60 -20.85 -23.59
CA ASP A 488 -5.95 -21.39 -23.46
C ASP A 488 -6.42 -21.45 -21.99
N ARG A 489 -5.55 -21.91 -21.08
CA ARG A 489 -5.84 -21.89 -19.63
C ARG A 489 -6.08 -20.47 -19.12
N CYS A 490 -5.24 -19.52 -19.52
CA CYS A 490 -5.41 -18.12 -19.15
C CYS A 490 -6.68 -17.52 -19.74
N ARG A 491 -7.02 -17.83 -20.99
CA ARG A 491 -8.24 -17.37 -21.67
C ARG A 491 -9.50 -17.86 -20.97
N GLN A 492 -9.55 -19.15 -20.60
CA GLN A 492 -10.67 -19.71 -19.82
C GLN A 492 -10.80 -19.04 -18.45
N HIS A 493 -9.67 -18.69 -17.82
CA HIS A 493 -9.69 -17.93 -16.58
C HIS A 493 -10.24 -16.50 -16.77
N LEU A 494 -9.76 -15.77 -17.78
CA LEU A 494 -10.25 -14.43 -18.10
C LEU A 494 -11.75 -14.44 -18.43
N GLN A 495 -12.24 -15.42 -19.17
CA GLN A 495 -13.67 -15.57 -19.46
C GLN A 495 -14.51 -15.73 -18.18
N ARG A 496 -14.03 -16.51 -17.19
CA ARG A 496 -14.70 -16.63 -15.89
C ARG A 496 -14.75 -15.29 -15.14
N LEU A 497 -13.68 -14.50 -15.18
CA LEU A 497 -13.64 -13.17 -14.56
C LEU A 497 -14.61 -12.20 -15.25
N ILE A 498 -14.64 -12.18 -16.59
CA ILE A 498 -15.56 -11.34 -17.37
C ILE A 498 -17.03 -11.69 -17.03
N LEU A 499 -17.36 -12.99 -17.00
CA LEU A 499 -18.71 -13.44 -16.63
C LEU A 499 -19.07 -13.01 -15.21
N ARG A 500 -18.16 -13.16 -14.26
CA ARG A 500 -18.37 -12.72 -12.88
C ARG A 500 -18.61 -11.21 -12.79
N GLN A 501 -17.78 -10.41 -13.44
CA GLN A 501 -17.90 -8.95 -13.47
C GLN A 501 -19.24 -8.51 -14.09
N SER A 502 -19.64 -9.15 -15.19
CA SER A 502 -20.94 -8.90 -15.84
C SER A 502 -22.11 -9.25 -14.91
N LEU A 503 -22.05 -10.38 -14.21
CA LEU A 503 -23.06 -10.77 -13.22
C LEU A 503 -23.13 -9.80 -12.04
N GLU A 504 -21.99 -9.33 -11.53
CA GLU A 504 -21.90 -8.36 -10.44
C GLU A 504 -22.45 -6.99 -10.87
N GLN A 505 -22.08 -6.49 -12.05
CA GLN A 505 -22.65 -5.27 -12.64
C GLN A 505 -24.17 -5.39 -12.81
N GLY A 506 -24.66 -6.52 -13.33
CA GLY A 506 -26.09 -6.78 -13.45
C GLY A 506 -26.82 -6.85 -12.10
N ARG A 507 -26.16 -7.32 -11.04
CA ARG A 507 -26.71 -7.28 -9.67
C ARG A 507 -26.76 -5.85 -9.13
N MET A 508 -25.70 -5.07 -9.31
CA MET A 508 -25.66 -3.65 -8.89
C MET A 508 -26.72 -2.82 -9.61
N LEU A 509 -26.87 -3.01 -10.93
CA LEU A 509 -27.88 -2.30 -11.72
C LEU A 509 -29.29 -2.65 -11.25
N ARG A 510 -29.59 -3.95 -11.04
CA ARG A 510 -30.90 -4.37 -10.50
C ARG A 510 -31.16 -3.81 -9.10
N ARG A 511 -30.13 -3.72 -8.25
CA ARG A 511 -30.24 -3.10 -6.93
C ARG A 511 -30.51 -1.60 -7.05
N GLY A 512 -29.76 -0.88 -7.89
CA GLY A 512 -29.97 0.54 -8.14
C GLY A 512 -31.37 0.85 -8.71
N LEU A 513 -31.88 0.01 -9.61
CA LEU A 513 -33.24 0.10 -10.13
C LEU A 513 -34.29 -0.12 -9.03
N ARG A 514 -34.11 -1.12 -8.17
CA ARG A 514 -35.02 -1.36 -7.01
C ARG A 514 -34.99 -0.22 -6.00
N CYS A 515 -33.83 0.40 -5.78
CA CYS A 515 -33.68 1.54 -4.89
C CYS A 515 -34.14 2.87 -5.50
N GLY A 516 -34.73 2.87 -6.70
CA GLY A 516 -35.21 4.09 -7.35
C GLY A 516 -34.11 5.08 -7.75
N VAL A 517 -32.83 4.65 -7.82
CA VAL A 517 -31.69 5.54 -8.15
C VAL A 517 -31.89 6.21 -9.51
N PHE A 518 -32.55 5.52 -10.44
CA PHE A 518 -32.89 5.98 -11.79
C PHE A 518 -34.39 6.27 -11.98
N GLY A 519 -35.20 6.24 -10.92
CA GLY A 519 -36.59 6.66 -11.01
C GLY A 519 -36.66 8.18 -11.19
N SER A 520 -37.37 8.65 -12.21
CA SER A 520 -37.62 10.08 -12.46
C SER A 520 -38.37 10.80 -11.33
N SER A 521 -38.78 10.08 -10.28
CA SER A 521 -39.52 10.57 -9.13
C SER A 521 -38.65 11.26 -8.06
N ARG A 522 -37.51 11.87 -8.42
CA ARG A 522 -36.70 12.67 -7.46
C ARG A 522 -37.35 14.02 -7.06
N GLY A 523 -38.57 14.29 -7.51
CA GLY A 523 -39.27 15.56 -7.27
C GLY A 523 -40.30 15.57 -6.13
N ALA A 524 -40.60 14.44 -5.50
CA ALA A 524 -41.45 14.43 -4.31
C ALA A 524 -40.57 14.22 -3.08
N GLN A 525 -40.25 15.29 -2.36
CA GLN A 525 -39.77 15.16 -0.99
C GLN A 525 -40.74 14.23 -0.26
N PRO A 526 -40.26 13.18 0.44
CA PRO A 526 -41.11 12.42 1.31
C PRO A 526 -41.64 13.40 2.36
N ALA A 527 -42.92 13.74 2.26
CA ALA A 527 -43.64 14.34 3.36
C ALA A 527 -43.40 13.45 4.58
N GLU A 528 -43.10 14.08 5.72
CA GLU A 528 -42.80 13.40 6.97
C GLU A 528 -43.82 12.27 7.23
N PRO A 529 -43.37 11.06 7.61
CA PRO A 529 -44.28 9.97 7.87
C PRO A 529 -45.08 10.27 9.14
N GLU A 530 -46.32 10.74 8.97
CA GLU A 530 -47.34 10.67 10.00
C GLU A 530 -47.56 9.20 10.39
N ALA A 531 -47.39 8.93 11.67
CA ALA A 531 -47.50 7.62 12.28
C ALA A 531 -48.92 7.04 12.07
N GLN A 532 -49.06 6.07 11.17
CA GLN A 532 -50.22 5.18 11.12
C GLN A 532 -49.79 3.71 10.99
N ALA A 533 -50.51 2.89 11.74
CA ALA A 533 -50.26 1.48 12.06
C ALA A 533 -50.26 0.55 10.82
N PRO A 534 -49.64 -0.64 10.90
CA PRO A 534 -49.51 -1.52 9.75
C PRO A 534 -50.81 -2.25 9.44
N GLU A 535 -51.41 -1.93 8.29
CA GLU A 535 -52.47 -2.71 7.65
C GLU A 535 -51.85 -3.87 6.87
N VAL A 536 -52.37 -5.07 7.14
CA VAL A 536 -51.94 -6.34 6.57
C VAL A 536 -52.44 -6.43 5.12
N LEU A 537 -51.54 -6.35 4.14
CA LEU A 537 -51.84 -6.67 2.75
C LEU A 537 -51.19 -8.00 2.35
N SER A 538 -52.03 -9.03 2.29
CA SER A 538 -51.80 -10.28 1.58
C SER A 538 -51.73 -10.02 0.07
N LEU A 539 -50.67 -10.49 -0.59
CA LEU A 539 -50.58 -10.52 -2.05
C LEU A 539 -50.31 -11.94 -2.52
N ASP A 540 -51.35 -12.50 -3.14
CA ASP A 540 -51.37 -13.70 -3.97
C ASP A 540 -50.27 -13.66 -5.05
N CYS A 541 -49.49 -14.73 -5.14
CA CYS A 541 -48.61 -14.99 -6.29
C CYS A 541 -49.31 -15.97 -7.25
N GLY A 542 -50.08 -15.41 -8.18
CA GLY A 542 -50.59 -16.13 -9.34
C GLY A 542 -49.53 -16.26 -10.44
N ASP A 543 -49.21 -17.51 -10.76
CA ASP A 543 -49.04 -18.09 -12.09
C ASP A 543 -48.18 -17.36 -13.15
N ALA A 544 -47.00 -17.93 -13.43
CA ALA A 544 -46.27 -17.72 -14.69
C ALA A 544 -45.48 -18.98 -15.07
N ARG A 545 -46.20 -19.98 -15.60
CA ARG A 545 -45.68 -20.98 -16.55
C ARG A 545 -45.43 -20.33 -17.92
N LEU A 546 -44.50 -20.92 -18.69
CA LEU A 546 -44.06 -20.62 -20.08
C LEU A 546 -42.73 -19.80 -20.10
N LEU A 547 -41.60 -20.20 -20.68
CA LEU A 547 -41.22 -21.22 -21.67
C LEU A 547 -39.82 -21.77 -21.34
N ARG A 548 -39.65 -23.09 -21.50
CA ARG A 548 -38.37 -23.81 -21.40
C ARG A 548 -37.97 -24.22 -22.83
N PRO A 549 -36.76 -23.91 -23.35
CA PRO A 549 -36.32 -24.47 -24.62
C PRO A 549 -35.80 -25.89 -24.39
N GLU A 550 -36.23 -26.80 -25.27
CA GLU A 550 -35.84 -28.20 -25.30
C GLU A 550 -34.37 -28.35 -25.70
N ALA A 551 -33.64 -29.18 -24.95
CA ALA A 551 -32.34 -29.69 -25.32
C ALA A 551 -32.52 -31.15 -25.78
N SER A 552 -32.16 -31.40 -27.03
CA SER A 552 -32.13 -32.68 -27.69
C SER A 552 -31.09 -33.63 -27.08
N ALA A 553 -31.53 -34.87 -26.84
CA ALA A 553 -30.71 -36.08 -26.75
C ALA A 553 -29.99 -36.31 -28.11
N ASP A 554 -28.82 -36.93 -28.21
CA ASP A 554 -28.49 -38.33 -27.87
C ASP A 554 -26.98 -38.52 -27.66
N GLY A 555 -26.60 -39.51 -26.86
CA GLY A 555 -25.19 -39.89 -26.68
C GLY A 555 -24.98 -40.99 -25.64
N GLU A 556 -25.51 -42.20 -25.91
CA GLU A 556 -25.18 -43.43 -25.19
C GLU A 556 -23.68 -43.75 -25.26
N ILE A 557 -23.00 -43.87 -24.10
CA ILE A 557 -21.77 -44.66 -23.99
C ILE A 557 -21.89 -45.56 -22.74
N LYS A 558 -21.93 -46.87 -23.00
CA LYS A 558 -21.82 -47.98 -22.05
C LYS A 558 -20.46 -47.97 -21.35
N GLY A 559 -20.46 -48.08 -20.02
CA GLY A 559 -19.31 -48.50 -19.21
C GLY A 559 -19.65 -49.77 -18.41
N PRO A 560 -18.75 -50.76 -18.31
CA PRO A 560 -19.04 -52.03 -17.64
C PRO A 560 -18.81 -51.97 -16.11
N ALA A 561 -19.57 -52.83 -15.42
CA ALA A 561 -19.53 -53.08 -13.99
C ALA A 561 -18.31 -53.91 -13.57
N GLN A 562 -17.86 -53.68 -12.32
CA GLN A 562 -17.09 -54.55 -11.41
C GLN A 562 -16.87 -53.72 -10.12
N ASP A 563 -16.79 -54.21 -8.89
CA ASP A 563 -17.15 -55.47 -8.25
C ASP A 563 -17.12 -55.19 -6.72
N THR A 564 -17.75 -56.08 -5.98
CA THR A 564 -17.96 -56.29 -4.54
C THR A 564 -16.94 -55.83 -3.46
N GLY A 565 -17.45 -55.08 -2.45
CA GLY A 565 -17.36 -55.29 -0.98
C GLY A 565 -16.02 -55.10 -0.20
N PRO A 566 -16.01 -55.19 1.16
CA PRO A 566 -17.12 -55.18 2.13
C PRO A 566 -16.95 -54.24 3.36
N ALA A 567 -18.10 -54.00 4.01
CA ALA A 567 -18.39 -53.72 5.43
C ALA A 567 -17.31 -53.17 6.38
N ASN A 568 -17.60 -52.03 7.04
CA ASN A 568 -17.45 -51.97 8.50
C ASN A 568 -18.36 -50.94 9.20
N GLU A 569 -18.96 -51.45 10.29
CA GLU A 569 -19.43 -50.80 11.52
C GLU A 569 -20.46 -49.66 11.55
N SER A 570 -21.57 -50.04 12.20
CA SER A 570 -22.73 -49.28 12.63
C SER A 570 -22.45 -48.36 13.83
N CYS A 571 -22.95 -47.13 13.77
CA CYS A 571 -23.29 -46.34 14.96
C CYS A 571 -24.74 -45.87 14.85
N GLN A 572 -25.61 -46.44 15.69
CA GLN A 572 -26.98 -45.98 15.91
C GLN A 572 -26.98 -44.73 16.81
N PRO A 573 -27.79 -43.70 16.55
CA PRO A 573 -28.10 -42.69 17.54
C PRO A 573 -29.29 -43.14 18.42
N PRO A 574 -29.40 -42.64 19.67
CA PRO A 574 -30.42 -43.09 20.62
C PRO A 574 -31.81 -42.59 20.22
N GLN A 575 -32.75 -43.53 20.13
CA GLN A 575 -34.18 -43.24 20.03
C GLN A 575 -34.72 -42.85 21.41
N GLY A 576 -35.29 -41.65 21.51
CA GLY A 576 -35.91 -41.19 22.74
C GLY A 576 -36.42 -39.75 22.67
N ALA A 577 -37.41 -39.47 21.82
CA ALA A 577 -38.29 -38.32 22.00
C ALA A 577 -39.64 -38.59 21.34
N ALA A 578 -40.67 -38.55 22.16
CA ALA A 578 -42.04 -38.89 21.86
C ALA A 578 -42.75 -37.82 21.01
N ASP A 579 -43.55 -38.31 20.07
CA ASP A 579 -44.90 -37.87 19.73
C ASP A 579 -45.32 -36.47 20.23
N ARG A 580 -45.19 -35.47 19.35
CA ARG A 580 -45.91 -34.20 19.45
C ARG A 580 -46.57 -33.91 18.11
N SER A 581 -47.88 -33.73 18.18
CA SER A 581 -48.80 -33.42 17.08
C SER A 581 -48.44 -32.12 16.36
N PRO A 582 -48.61 -32.06 15.02
CA PRO A 582 -48.34 -30.86 14.22
C PRO A 582 -49.62 -30.03 14.10
N ASP A 583 -49.89 -29.15 15.06
CA ASP A 583 -50.97 -28.15 14.88
C ASP A 583 -50.75 -26.93 15.79
N GLU A 584 -49.72 -26.13 15.49
CA GLU A 584 -49.55 -24.75 16.01
C GLU A 584 -48.38 -24.05 15.27
N THR A 585 -48.53 -23.81 13.97
CA THR A 585 -47.58 -22.97 13.20
C THR A 585 -48.24 -21.67 12.76
N ALA A 586 -48.10 -20.63 13.57
CA ALA A 586 -48.13 -19.26 13.07
C ALA A 586 -47.23 -18.36 13.97
N ALA A 587 -46.04 -18.04 13.43
CA ALA A 587 -45.15 -16.95 13.83
C ALA A 587 -44.35 -17.03 15.16
N GLY A 588 -44.40 -18.12 15.93
CA GLY A 588 -43.52 -18.30 17.09
C GLY A 588 -42.25 -19.09 16.74
N GLY A 589 -41.08 -18.45 16.67
CA GLY A 589 -39.81 -19.17 16.59
C GLY A 589 -39.58 -20.09 17.79
N PRO A 590 -38.62 -21.04 17.72
CA PRO A 590 -38.33 -21.98 18.81
C PRO A 590 -38.08 -21.24 20.13
N ARG A 591 -38.93 -21.46 21.14
CA ARG A 591 -38.75 -20.89 22.48
C ARG A 591 -37.66 -21.68 23.21
N ILE A 592 -36.53 -21.03 23.48
CA ILE A 592 -35.44 -21.63 24.27
C ILE A 592 -35.68 -21.39 25.76
N THR A 593 -35.43 -22.42 26.58
CA THR A 593 -35.42 -22.27 28.04
C THR A 593 -34.15 -21.56 28.49
N ARG A 594 -34.11 -21.08 29.75
CA ARG A 594 -32.92 -20.42 30.31
C ARG A 594 -31.69 -21.33 30.31
N ASP A 595 -31.86 -22.60 30.63
CA ASP A 595 -30.77 -23.59 30.56
C ASP A 595 -30.38 -23.87 29.11
N GLY A 596 -31.36 -23.86 28.20
CA GLY A 596 -31.10 -23.93 26.77
C GLY A 596 -30.27 -22.76 26.25
N ALA A 597 -30.46 -21.54 26.78
CA ALA A 597 -29.64 -20.39 26.41
C ALA A 597 -28.16 -20.55 26.83
N TRP A 598 -27.89 -21.20 27.97
CA TRP A 598 -26.52 -21.53 28.39
C TRP A 598 -25.87 -22.50 27.42
N ASP A 599 -26.52 -23.63 27.15
CA ASP A 599 -25.98 -24.66 26.26
C ASP A 599 -25.79 -24.11 24.84
N LEU A 600 -26.72 -23.27 24.36
CA LEU A 600 -26.62 -22.60 23.06
C LEU A 600 -25.39 -21.68 23.00
N LEU A 601 -25.14 -20.87 24.02
CA LEU A 601 -23.96 -20.01 24.10
C LEU A 601 -22.66 -20.83 24.16
N TYR A 602 -22.62 -21.95 24.87
CA TYR A 602 -21.45 -22.84 24.88
C TYR A 602 -21.17 -23.47 23.50
N ASN A 603 -22.22 -23.89 22.78
CA ASN A 603 -22.06 -24.39 21.41
C ASN A 603 -21.49 -23.29 20.48
N LEU A 604 -21.99 -22.06 20.61
CA LEU A 604 -21.49 -20.91 19.83
C LEU A 604 -20.06 -20.52 20.20
N GLU A 605 -19.72 -20.54 21.49
CA GLU A 605 -18.36 -20.31 21.97
C GLU A 605 -17.40 -21.33 21.34
N ALA A 606 -17.74 -22.62 21.43
CA ALA A 606 -16.93 -23.69 20.85
C ALA A 606 -16.70 -23.48 19.34
N ALA A 607 -17.76 -23.17 18.57
CA ALA A 607 -17.64 -22.92 17.14
C ALA A 607 -16.82 -21.66 16.79
N TYR A 608 -16.90 -20.60 17.59
CA TYR A 608 -16.12 -19.38 17.34
C TYR A 608 -14.69 -19.43 17.86
N THR A 609 -14.40 -20.33 18.81
CA THR A 609 -13.02 -20.60 19.25
C THR A 609 -12.28 -21.61 18.38
N GLU A 610 -12.97 -22.22 17.40
CA GLU A 610 -12.33 -23.17 16.50
C GLU A 610 -11.22 -22.49 15.68
N PRO A 611 -9.99 -23.03 15.64
CA PRO A 611 -8.86 -22.40 14.94
C PRO A 611 -9.15 -22.13 13.45
N SER A 612 -9.91 -23.01 12.81
CA SER A 612 -10.30 -22.86 11.39
C SER A 612 -11.22 -21.66 11.16
N PHE A 613 -12.10 -21.36 12.12
CA PHE A 613 -12.97 -20.20 12.07
C PHE A 613 -12.18 -18.91 12.35
N VAL A 614 -11.39 -18.90 13.43
CA VAL A 614 -10.56 -17.74 13.81
C VAL A 614 -9.62 -17.33 12.67
N GLN A 615 -8.92 -18.29 12.05
CA GLN A 615 -8.02 -18.01 10.92
C GLN A 615 -8.76 -17.41 9.71
N ARG A 616 -9.98 -17.85 9.42
CA ARG A 616 -10.80 -17.29 8.33
C ARG A 616 -11.25 -15.86 8.62
N VAL A 617 -11.64 -15.58 9.87
CA VAL A 617 -12.04 -14.22 10.29
C VAL A 617 -10.83 -13.28 10.31
N ASP A 618 -9.69 -13.72 10.83
CA ASP A 618 -8.45 -12.94 10.89
C ASP A 618 -7.87 -12.67 9.50
N LYS A 619 -8.04 -13.63 8.57
CA LYS A 619 -7.73 -13.41 7.15
C LYS A 619 -8.69 -12.38 6.56
N LEU A 620 -9.99 -12.51 6.79
CA LEU A 620 -10.99 -11.57 6.30
C LEU A 620 -10.73 -10.13 6.79
N SER A 621 -10.33 -9.95 8.06
CA SER A 621 -9.99 -8.63 8.59
C SER A 621 -8.75 -8.03 7.94
N ARG A 622 -7.73 -8.85 7.64
CA ARG A 622 -6.51 -8.43 6.94
C ARG A 622 -6.79 -8.06 5.49
N ASP A 623 -7.56 -8.89 4.78
CA ASP A 623 -7.94 -8.66 3.39
C ASP A 623 -8.75 -7.36 3.21
N LEU A 624 -9.51 -6.95 4.24
CA LEU A 624 -10.29 -5.72 4.26
C LEU A 624 -9.58 -4.54 4.92
N GLN A 625 -8.28 -4.66 5.20
CA GLN A 625 -7.47 -3.61 5.83
C GLN A 625 -8.10 -3.07 7.12
N PHE A 626 -8.77 -3.95 7.88
CA PHE A 626 -9.42 -3.62 9.15
C PHE A 626 -10.51 -2.53 9.07
N ARG A 627 -11.13 -2.34 7.89
CA ARG A 627 -12.27 -1.42 7.72
C ARG A 627 -13.55 -2.06 8.27
N ALA A 628 -14.07 -1.51 9.37
CA ALA A 628 -15.24 -2.05 10.08
C ALA A 628 -16.51 -2.11 9.21
N GLU A 629 -16.73 -1.11 8.36
CA GLU A 629 -17.92 -0.99 7.47
C GLU A 629 -17.99 -2.13 6.46
N ASP A 630 -16.86 -2.49 5.86
CA ASP A 630 -16.77 -3.57 4.87
C ASP A 630 -16.71 -4.95 5.53
N PHE A 631 -16.17 -5.01 6.75
CA PHE A 631 -15.96 -6.26 7.49
C PHE A 631 -17.26 -6.86 8.02
N ALA A 632 -18.11 -6.05 8.66
CA ALA A 632 -19.36 -6.53 9.27
C ALA A 632 -20.28 -7.33 8.32
N PRO A 633 -20.59 -6.88 7.07
CA PRO A 633 -21.46 -7.64 6.18
C PRO A 633 -20.82 -8.94 5.68
N ARG A 634 -19.50 -9.00 5.52
CA ARG A 634 -18.80 -10.23 5.09
C ARG A 634 -18.64 -11.23 6.23
N LEU A 635 -18.45 -10.74 7.46
CA LEU A 635 -18.39 -11.58 8.65
C LEU A 635 -19.68 -12.39 8.83
N ALA A 636 -20.84 -11.82 8.52
CA ALA A 636 -22.12 -12.51 8.63
C ALA A 636 -22.19 -13.80 7.80
N ALA A 637 -21.57 -13.83 6.61
CA ALA A 637 -21.52 -15.03 5.78
C ALA A 637 -20.62 -16.13 6.37
N VAL A 638 -19.43 -15.75 6.84
CA VAL A 638 -18.47 -16.68 7.48
C VAL A 638 -19.04 -17.23 8.80
N ALA A 639 -19.69 -16.37 9.57
CA ALA A 639 -20.37 -16.75 10.82
C ALA A 639 -21.51 -17.73 10.58
N LEU A 640 -22.29 -17.54 9.51
CA LEU A 640 -23.41 -18.42 9.21
C LEU A 640 -22.96 -19.86 8.94
N GLU A 641 -21.81 -20.07 8.27
CA GLU A 641 -21.26 -21.40 8.04
C GLU A 641 -20.96 -22.15 9.34
N ALA A 642 -20.35 -21.46 10.32
CA ALA A 642 -20.08 -22.03 11.64
C ALA A 642 -21.36 -22.21 12.48
N GLN A 643 -22.38 -21.36 12.28
CA GLN A 643 -23.65 -21.41 13.00
C GLN A 643 -24.60 -22.49 12.49
N ARG A 644 -24.56 -22.88 11.21
CA ARG A 644 -25.48 -23.88 10.60
C ARG A 644 -25.69 -25.15 11.44
N PRO A 645 -24.64 -25.87 11.88
CA PRO A 645 -24.84 -27.09 12.68
C PRO A 645 -25.52 -26.78 14.03
N ILE A 646 -25.27 -25.61 14.60
CA ILE A 646 -25.90 -25.16 15.85
C ILE A 646 -27.37 -24.81 15.59
N LEU A 647 -27.68 -24.05 14.54
CA LEU A 647 -29.06 -23.68 14.19
C LEU A 647 -29.94 -24.92 13.99
N GLN A 648 -29.46 -25.90 13.22
CA GLN A 648 -30.17 -27.16 12.99
C GLN A 648 -30.39 -27.95 14.30
N LYS A 649 -29.37 -28.02 15.16
CA LYS A 649 -29.46 -28.70 16.47
C LYS A 649 -30.52 -28.09 17.39
N TRP A 650 -30.73 -26.78 17.30
CA TRP A 650 -31.67 -26.04 18.15
C TRP A 650 -33.03 -25.76 17.48
N GLY A 651 -33.27 -26.32 16.29
CA GLY A 651 -34.54 -26.16 15.56
C GLY A 651 -34.74 -24.79 14.92
N PHE A 652 -33.67 -23.99 14.76
CA PHE A 652 -33.70 -22.78 13.97
C PHE A 652 -33.44 -23.11 12.49
N GLU A 653 -33.98 -22.28 11.59
CA GLU A 653 -33.71 -22.39 10.16
C GLU A 653 -32.20 -22.18 9.87
N ASP A 654 -31.64 -22.90 8.90
CA ASP A 654 -30.22 -22.78 8.49
C ASP A 654 -29.97 -21.56 7.58
N SER A 655 -30.67 -20.47 7.87
CA SER A 655 -30.72 -19.23 7.13
C SER A 655 -30.27 -18.03 7.98
N VAL A 656 -30.07 -16.87 7.34
CA VAL A 656 -29.82 -15.61 8.06
C VAL A 656 -30.98 -15.25 8.99
N ALA A 657 -32.22 -15.58 8.60
CA ALA A 657 -33.40 -15.36 9.42
C ALA A 657 -33.39 -16.25 10.68
N GLY A 658 -32.99 -17.52 10.54
CA GLY A 658 -32.80 -18.42 11.68
C GLY A 658 -31.71 -17.93 12.64
N ALA A 659 -30.58 -17.43 12.12
CA ALA A 659 -29.54 -16.82 12.93
C ALA A 659 -30.03 -15.56 13.68
N GLN A 660 -30.89 -14.74 13.06
CA GLN A 660 -31.53 -13.60 13.72
C GLN A 660 -32.53 -14.05 14.80
N GLY A 661 -33.34 -15.08 14.53
CA GLY A 661 -34.25 -15.69 15.50
C GLY A 661 -33.52 -16.25 16.72
N MET A 662 -32.39 -16.94 16.50
CA MET A 662 -31.50 -17.43 17.55
C MET A 662 -30.96 -16.27 18.40
N ARG A 663 -30.52 -15.16 17.78
CA ARG A 663 -30.05 -13.96 18.49
C ARG A 663 -31.16 -13.31 19.31
N ALA A 664 -32.37 -13.19 18.77
CA ALA A 664 -33.52 -12.64 19.49
C ALA A 664 -33.88 -13.49 20.72
N ALA A 665 -33.90 -14.81 20.57
CA ALA A 665 -34.15 -15.74 21.66
C ALA A 665 -33.07 -15.63 22.76
N LEU A 666 -31.79 -15.50 22.40
CA LEU A 666 -30.71 -15.24 23.37
C LEU A 666 -30.82 -13.86 24.03
N GLN A 667 -31.28 -12.84 23.30
CA GLN A 667 -31.47 -11.50 23.82
C GLN A 667 -32.57 -11.45 24.89
N GLU A 668 -33.64 -12.23 24.75
CA GLU A 668 -34.70 -12.33 25.76
C GLU A 668 -34.16 -12.76 27.13
N HIS A 669 -33.20 -13.70 27.15
CA HIS A 669 -32.59 -14.19 28.39
C HIS A 669 -31.43 -13.32 28.90
N THR A 670 -30.74 -12.59 28.02
CA THR A 670 -29.55 -11.77 28.39
C THR A 670 -29.90 -10.31 28.69
N ARG A 671 -30.92 -9.75 28.05
CA ARG A 671 -31.42 -8.38 28.23
C ARG A 671 -32.78 -8.38 28.92
N SER A 672 -32.87 -8.94 30.13
CA SER A 672 -34.12 -8.83 30.90
C SER A 672 -34.36 -7.35 31.27
N PRO A 673 -35.48 -6.74 30.82
CA PRO A 673 -35.77 -5.32 31.04
C PRO A 673 -35.98 -4.95 32.53
N LEU A 674 -36.19 -5.96 33.39
CA LEU A 674 -36.35 -5.78 34.83
C LEU A 674 -35.04 -5.87 35.62
N GLY A 675 -33.88 -5.91 34.95
CA GLY A 675 -32.58 -6.08 35.61
C GLY A 675 -32.36 -7.46 36.26
N LEU A 676 -33.30 -8.39 36.08
CA LEU A 676 -33.26 -9.77 36.57
C LEU A 676 -32.44 -10.71 35.66
N GLY A 677 -31.75 -10.16 34.66
CA GLY A 677 -30.87 -10.93 33.77
C GLY A 677 -29.72 -11.55 34.56
N ASN A 678 -29.39 -12.81 34.27
CA ASN A 678 -28.26 -13.46 34.92
C ASN A 678 -26.96 -12.80 34.46
N PRO A 679 -26.18 -12.14 35.34
CA PRO A 679 -24.96 -11.43 34.93
C PRO A 679 -23.95 -12.37 34.29
N LYS A 680 -23.90 -13.63 34.74
CA LYS A 680 -22.99 -14.64 34.17
C LYS A 680 -23.38 -15.04 32.75
N LEU A 681 -24.68 -15.10 32.45
CA LEU A 681 -25.16 -15.41 31.10
C LEU A 681 -24.85 -14.26 30.14
N LYS A 682 -24.97 -13.02 30.61
CA LYS A 682 -24.56 -11.82 29.87
C LYS A 682 -23.05 -11.81 29.59
N GLU A 683 -22.23 -12.12 30.58
CA GLU A 683 -20.78 -12.22 30.42
C GLU A 683 -20.39 -13.29 29.38
N LEU A 684 -21.05 -14.45 29.41
CA LEU A 684 -20.84 -15.49 28.40
C LEU A 684 -21.28 -15.02 27.00
N ALA A 685 -22.42 -14.33 26.89
CA ALA A 685 -22.89 -13.77 25.63
C ALA A 685 -21.93 -12.70 25.07
N ASP A 686 -21.34 -11.86 25.94
CA ASP A 686 -20.32 -10.89 25.55
C ASP A 686 -19.04 -11.59 25.10
N LYS A 687 -18.63 -12.68 25.76
CA LYS A 687 -17.48 -13.50 25.36
C LYS A 687 -17.67 -14.15 23.99
N VAL A 688 -18.84 -14.78 23.76
CA VAL A 688 -19.23 -15.33 22.46
C VAL A 688 -19.27 -14.23 21.39
N SER A 689 -19.80 -13.05 21.75
CA SER A 689 -19.84 -11.90 20.84
C SER A 689 -18.45 -11.40 20.48
N ARG A 690 -17.45 -11.49 21.36
CA ARG A 690 -16.05 -11.17 21.02
C ARG A 690 -15.42 -12.24 20.14
N GLY A 691 -15.62 -13.52 20.44
CA GLY A 691 -15.08 -14.64 19.66
C GLY A 691 -15.56 -14.65 18.20
N LEU A 692 -16.77 -14.15 17.94
CA LEU A 692 -17.30 -13.95 16.60
C LEU A 692 -16.41 -13.06 15.71
N TYR A 693 -15.62 -12.14 16.28
CA TYR A 693 -14.82 -11.16 15.55
C TYR A 693 -13.34 -11.57 15.38
N GLY A 694 -13.03 -12.85 15.62
CA GLY A 694 -11.68 -13.40 15.43
C GLY A 694 -10.82 -13.28 16.68
N SER A 695 -9.51 -13.20 16.48
CA SER A 695 -8.55 -13.12 17.59
C SER A 695 -8.64 -11.77 18.33
N PRO A 696 -8.45 -11.76 19.66
CA PRO A 696 -8.48 -10.52 20.45
C PRO A 696 -7.36 -9.55 20.08
N GLU A 697 -6.28 -10.03 19.47
CA GLU A 697 -5.13 -9.24 19.03
C GLU A 697 -5.49 -8.22 17.95
N LEU A 698 -6.45 -8.56 17.08
CA LEU A 698 -6.86 -7.67 15.97
C LEU A 698 -7.89 -6.61 16.39
N GLN A 699 -8.48 -6.74 17.59
CA GLN A 699 -9.44 -5.78 18.17
C GLN A 699 -10.63 -5.43 17.24
N MET A 700 -11.04 -6.34 16.36
CA MET A 700 -12.11 -6.08 15.38
C MET A 700 -13.49 -5.87 16.04
N TYR A 701 -13.73 -6.52 17.19
CA TYR A 701 -14.94 -6.31 17.98
C TYR A 701 -15.09 -4.84 18.43
N ASP A 702 -14.03 -4.26 18.99
CA ASP A 702 -14.06 -2.89 19.51
C ASP A 702 -14.21 -1.87 18.38
N ARG A 703 -13.54 -2.10 17.24
CA ARG A 703 -13.65 -1.25 16.05
C ARG A 703 -15.07 -1.22 15.48
N VAL A 704 -15.72 -2.38 15.36
CA VAL A 704 -17.10 -2.47 14.85
C VAL A 704 -18.08 -1.88 15.86
N ARG A 705 -17.87 -2.10 17.17
CA ARG A 705 -18.70 -1.52 18.21
C ARG A 705 -18.67 0.01 18.20
N LEU A 706 -17.48 0.62 18.07
CA LEU A 706 -17.33 2.07 17.94
C LEU A 706 -18.08 2.65 16.74
N LEU A 707 -18.16 1.89 15.64
CA LEU A 707 -18.91 2.31 14.45
C LEU A 707 -20.42 2.32 14.71
N VAL A 708 -20.94 1.28 15.38
CA VAL A 708 -22.36 1.21 15.76
C VAL A 708 -22.71 2.33 16.74
N ASP A 709 -21.88 2.56 17.76
CA ASP A 709 -22.10 3.62 18.73
C ASP A 709 -22.10 5.01 18.07
N ARG A 710 -21.24 5.26 17.08
CA ARG A 710 -21.23 6.50 16.28
C ARG A 710 -22.47 6.68 15.39
N SER A 711 -23.08 5.59 14.93
CA SER A 711 -24.27 5.66 14.07
C SER A 711 -25.57 5.98 14.82
N HIS A 712 -25.54 5.85 16.16
CA HIS A 712 -26.67 6.17 17.04
C HIS A 712 -26.60 7.57 17.66
N VAL A 713 -25.49 8.29 17.47
CA VAL A 713 -25.31 9.71 17.81
C VAL A 713 -25.62 10.55 16.57
#